data_AF-A0A937WE06-F1
#
_entry.id   AF-A0A937WE06-F1
#
_cell.length_a   1.000
_cell.length_b   1.000
_cell.length_c   1.000
_cell.angle_alpha   90.00
_cell.angle_beta   90.00
_cell.angle_gamma   90.00
#
_symmetry.space_group_name_H-M   'P 1'
#
loop_
_entity.id
_entity.type
_entity.pdbx_description
1 polymer ?
#
loop_
_entity_poly.entity_id
_entity_poly.type
_entity_poly.pdbx_seq_one_letter_code
_entity_poly.pdbx_strand_id
1 'polypeptide(L)'
;MNKKHSTKLSITIRQALVIIVTTLAIFSLTQPGNVGQCWSCQTKETNIKKENIEMEAEEQTKENVDVLEYYACPGLMTDPKEYAELFDGLPTEVSALCQIVQGIMIHILWAERYGVKLSEERKQEVQIRAVADMLARIKELAGQPLTVARPLEKRLVGNCRDFSTMLCAMLRHQGVPARARCGFGTYFTPERYEDHWVCEYWKANEQRWVTVDPQLDQFQRKALKIQFDPSDIPPGQFLSAGKGWLMCREGKTNPDNFGIFDLHGMWFIRGNVVRDLLSLNKIEILPWDGWGLIEKDEKDISAGDMELLDHIAKLTIAGNHSEIRSIYQNDKRLRIPSDWEPLKMNTGKQTKVIINGVDRYRVMDPLFECVRVVLSYRGEKYSPAYIQGISGAAFRIGGICPCAPTCSYAMEPEELIRLLGYECEHVWLEGEGVDPNDRIREILSRAKKEIRVGRPVLMWHVFTNYEWDVVCGFDDEKDELYGRGSYAGLEEYAKSEQTRPLKSEGVPLLGAIFIGEKTGEFSPQNAELAALKEAVHHAHSTKNQDKLRDDNWVFLEGLLCYDRWINDFKNDSQRVRGAGDSYCLGVYRTTHRAASNFLQELVPKYPKATQQLKSAAKHFAAEADTLDKCVEFLGWKSPEGPDAERNARAAERLSQARKSYTSGINEIERALKALDANKSEEQR
;
A
#
# COMPACT_ATOMS: atom_id res chain seq x y z
N MET A 1 14.34 -25.69 39.48
CA MET A 1 15.11 -25.93 40.72
C MET A 1 16.60 -25.89 40.37
N ASN A 2 17.35 -24.85 40.75
CA ASN A 2 18.79 -24.78 40.48
C ASN A 2 19.60 -25.27 41.69
N LYS A 3 20.68 -26.03 41.43
CA LYS A 3 21.73 -26.32 42.42
C LYS A 3 22.96 -25.46 42.09
N LYS A 4 23.49 -24.80 43.14
CA LYS A 4 24.88 -24.86 43.64
C LYS A 4 26.03 -24.81 42.61
N HIS A 5 27.15 -24.09 42.80
CA HIS A 5 27.75 -23.33 43.92
C HIS A 5 29.00 -22.60 43.31
N SER A 6 29.77 -21.68 43.90
CA SER A 6 29.86 -21.07 45.25
C SER A 6 30.69 -19.76 45.18
N THR A 7 30.27 -18.72 45.91
CA THR A 7 31.03 -17.94 46.94
C THR A 7 32.59 -17.93 46.93
N LYS A 8 33.32 -16.83 47.21
CA LYS A 8 33.18 -15.82 48.31
C LYS A 8 33.89 -14.45 48.06
N LEU A 9 33.40 -13.39 48.75
CA LEU A 9 34.04 -12.27 49.52
C LEU A 9 35.41 -11.65 49.10
N SER A 10 35.77 -10.37 49.39
CA SER A 10 35.10 -9.20 50.00
C SER A 10 36.05 -7.97 50.14
N ILE A 11 35.51 -6.75 50.36
CA ILE A 11 36.16 -5.56 51.01
C ILE A 11 37.33 -4.94 50.21
N THR A 12 37.25 -3.76 49.56
CA THR A 12 36.99 -2.37 50.04
C THR A 12 38.13 -1.76 50.88
N ILE A 13 38.91 -0.79 50.33
CA ILE A 13 39.65 0.26 51.07
C ILE A 13 40.04 1.44 50.14
N ARG A 14 40.55 2.54 50.72
CA ARG A 14 40.51 3.96 50.27
C ARG A 14 41.57 4.42 49.23
N GLN A 15 41.41 5.69 48.82
CA GLN A 15 42.21 6.52 47.90
C GLN A 15 43.51 7.13 48.51
N ALA A 16 44.26 7.85 47.66
CA ALA A 16 45.33 8.86 47.93
C ALA A 16 46.72 8.30 48.32
N LEU A 17 47.87 8.96 48.07
CA LEU A 17 48.26 10.39 47.90
C LEU A 17 49.03 10.65 46.56
N VAL A 18 48.96 11.80 45.83
CA VAL A 18 49.45 13.22 46.07
C VAL A 18 50.99 13.36 45.81
N ILE A 19 51.61 14.43 45.26
CA ILE A 19 51.31 15.87 44.95
C ILE A 19 51.37 16.15 43.40
N ILE A 20 51.57 17.31 42.73
CA ILE A 20 52.05 18.73 42.96
C ILE A 20 51.09 19.74 42.21
N VAL A 21 51.25 21.08 42.34
CA VAL A 21 50.33 22.13 41.80
C VAL A 21 51.08 23.35 41.19
N THR A 22 50.48 24.04 40.18
CA THR A 22 50.78 25.44 39.67
C THR A 22 52.16 25.71 39.00
N THR A 23 52.44 26.77 38.19
CA THR A 23 51.72 28.03 37.79
C THR A 23 52.15 28.59 36.39
N LEU A 24 51.34 29.48 35.81
CA LEU A 24 51.62 30.67 34.96
C LEU A 24 52.97 30.89 34.19
N ALA A 25 52.85 31.03 32.86
CA ALA A 25 53.08 32.25 32.04
C ALA A 25 54.39 33.11 32.05
N ILE A 26 54.91 33.33 30.82
CA ILE A 26 55.38 34.61 30.20
C ILE A 26 56.83 35.15 30.43
N PHE A 27 57.44 35.63 29.32
CA PHE A 27 58.74 36.32 29.07
C PHE A 27 60.03 35.70 29.68
N SER A 28 61.13 35.40 28.96
CA SER A 28 61.87 35.99 27.81
C SER A 28 63.00 36.95 28.18
N LEU A 29 64.21 36.64 27.68
CA LEU A 29 65.32 37.49 27.21
C LEU A 29 66.40 36.50 26.67
N THR A 30 67.20 36.75 25.63
CA THR A 30 68.00 37.94 25.29
C THR A 30 68.18 38.18 23.77
N GLN A 31 68.60 39.40 23.41
CA GLN A 31 69.21 39.83 22.13
C GLN A 31 70.70 40.20 22.35
N PRO A 32 71.54 40.72 21.39
CA PRO A 32 71.32 41.23 20.00
C PRO A 32 72.24 40.55 18.94
N GLY A 33 72.39 40.95 17.67
CA GLY A 33 71.89 42.05 16.79
C GLY A 33 72.29 41.76 15.32
N ASN A 34 72.22 42.65 14.31
CA ASN A 34 71.87 44.08 14.26
C ASN A 34 71.51 44.55 12.80
N VAL A 35 70.45 45.37 12.64
CA VAL A 35 70.11 46.30 11.51
C VAL A 35 70.09 45.84 10.02
N GLY A 36 68.99 46.12 9.28
CA GLY A 36 69.04 46.13 7.79
C GLY A 36 67.76 46.23 6.91
N GLN A 37 66.82 47.18 7.12
CA GLN A 37 65.64 47.45 6.23
C GLN A 37 64.61 46.27 6.12
N CYS A 38 63.36 46.38 5.62
CA CYS A 38 62.54 47.50 5.12
C CYS A 38 61.05 47.35 5.57
N TRP A 39 60.20 48.36 5.35
CA TRP A 39 58.86 48.50 5.94
C TRP A 39 57.73 48.04 4.98
N SER A 40 57.41 46.73 4.90
CA SER A 40 56.36 46.25 3.95
C SER A 40 55.58 44.95 4.25
N CYS A 41 55.86 44.18 5.33
CA CYS A 41 55.30 42.82 5.48
C CYS A 41 54.26 42.59 6.61
N GLN A 42 54.01 43.53 7.52
CA GLN A 42 53.11 43.30 8.67
C GLN A 42 51.61 43.54 8.42
N THR A 43 51.21 43.84 7.17
CA THR A 43 49.80 44.12 6.82
C THR A 43 49.06 42.95 6.16
N LYS A 44 49.72 41.82 5.85
CA LYS A 44 49.06 40.70 5.12
C LYS A 44 48.46 39.62 6.02
N GLU A 45 49.16 39.16 7.05
CA GLU A 45 48.65 38.06 7.89
C GLU A 45 47.47 38.47 8.79
N THR A 46 47.43 39.74 9.21
CA THR A 46 46.28 40.33 9.92
C THR A 46 45.09 40.52 8.99
N ASN A 47 45.33 40.90 7.74
CA ASN A 47 44.28 41.03 6.73
C ASN A 47 43.67 39.67 6.40
N ILE A 48 44.46 38.66 6.02
CA ILE A 48 43.92 37.34 5.61
C ILE A 48 43.06 36.69 6.70
N LYS A 49 43.44 36.81 7.99
CA LYS A 49 42.59 36.30 9.09
C LYS A 49 41.31 37.10 9.29
N LYS A 50 41.35 38.40 9.01
CA LYS A 50 40.19 39.29 9.15
C LYS A 50 39.24 39.14 7.95
N GLU A 51 39.79 39.09 6.73
CA GLU A 51 39.13 38.76 5.47
C GLU A 51 38.45 37.39 5.53
N ASN A 52 39.10 36.35 6.09
CA ASN A 52 38.45 35.05 6.28
C ASN A 52 37.28 35.10 7.29
N ILE A 53 37.42 35.79 8.42
CA ILE A 53 36.33 35.91 9.41
C ILE A 53 35.18 36.78 8.87
N GLU A 54 35.50 37.82 8.12
CA GLU A 54 34.52 38.68 7.46
C GLU A 54 33.81 37.92 6.33
N MET A 55 34.51 37.08 5.58
CA MET A 55 33.92 36.19 4.55
C MET A 55 33.07 35.06 5.15
N GLU A 56 33.50 34.42 6.25
CA GLU A 56 32.70 33.43 6.99
C GLU A 56 31.42 34.08 7.57
N ALA A 57 31.52 35.32 8.06
CA ALA A 57 30.36 36.08 8.56
C ALA A 57 29.44 36.57 7.43
N GLU A 58 29.98 36.96 6.27
CA GLU A 58 29.21 37.31 5.07
C GLU A 58 28.49 36.08 4.49
N GLU A 59 29.16 34.92 4.44
CA GLU A 59 28.55 33.65 4.00
C GLU A 59 27.46 33.18 4.98
N GLN A 60 27.72 33.23 6.29
CA GLN A 60 26.72 32.87 7.30
C GLN A 60 25.53 33.85 7.34
N THR A 61 25.75 35.16 7.17
CA THR A 61 24.63 36.13 7.09
C THR A 61 23.85 35.97 5.79
N LYS A 62 24.51 35.68 4.67
CA LYS A 62 23.86 35.39 3.39
C LYS A 62 23.03 34.10 3.43
N GLU A 63 23.53 33.02 4.01
CA GLU A 63 22.73 31.79 4.21
C GLU A 63 21.52 32.07 5.11
N ASN A 64 21.68 32.82 6.21
CA ASN A 64 20.54 33.22 7.04
C ASN A 64 19.50 34.06 6.27
N VAL A 65 19.90 34.95 5.37
CA VAL A 65 18.97 35.71 4.52
C VAL A 65 18.21 34.78 3.56
N ASP A 66 18.91 33.90 2.83
CA ASP A 66 18.30 32.91 1.92
C ASP A 66 17.30 31.99 2.66
N VAL A 67 17.65 31.53 3.86
CA VAL A 67 16.75 30.75 4.73
C VAL A 67 15.49 31.52 5.12
N LEU A 68 15.59 32.80 5.42
CA LEU A 68 14.43 33.63 5.79
C LEU A 68 13.56 33.97 4.57
N GLU A 69 14.16 34.32 3.43
CA GLU A 69 13.44 34.53 2.16
C GLU A 69 12.73 33.25 1.71
N TYR A 70 13.40 32.09 1.82
CA TYR A 70 12.80 30.79 1.57
C TYR A 70 11.57 30.58 2.45
N TYR A 71 11.67 30.73 3.78
CA TYR A 71 10.53 30.47 4.67
C TYR A 71 9.45 31.56 4.67
N ALA A 72 9.69 32.75 4.12
CA ALA A 72 8.68 33.78 3.89
C ALA A 72 7.75 33.45 2.72
N CYS A 73 8.28 32.84 1.66
CA CYS A 73 7.47 32.46 0.49
C CYS A 73 6.54 31.25 0.80
N PRO A 74 5.34 31.16 0.18
CA PRO A 74 4.51 29.94 0.19
C PRO A 74 5.21 28.67 -0.30
N GLY A 75 4.53 27.52 -0.13
CA GLY A 75 4.92 26.21 -0.64
C GLY A 75 3.70 25.34 -0.89
N LEU A 76 3.90 24.10 -1.35
CA LEU A 76 2.83 23.24 -1.93
C LEU A 76 1.58 23.11 -1.06
N MET A 77 1.74 23.02 0.26
CA MET A 77 0.61 22.89 1.20
C MET A 77 0.13 24.22 1.80
N THR A 78 0.90 25.30 1.66
CA THR A 78 0.64 26.62 2.30
C THR A 78 0.26 27.73 1.32
N ASP A 79 0.32 27.47 0.01
CA ASP A 79 -0.20 28.37 -1.02
C ASP A 79 -1.74 28.45 -0.93
N PRO A 80 -2.33 29.64 -0.68
CA PRO A 80 -3.79 29.83 -0.67
C PRO A 80 -4.39 29.93 -2.08
N LYS A 81 -3.57 30.05 -3.14
CA LYS A 81 -3.99 30.15 -4.55
C LYS A 81 -5.11 31.17 -4.78
N GLU A 82 -6.23 30.79 -5.40
CA GLU A 82 -7.37 31.65 -5.66
C GLU A 82 -8.09 32.17 -4.39
N TYR A 83 -7.73 31.67 -3.20
CA TYR A 83 -8.25 32.13 -1.91
C TYR A 83 -7.30 33.11 -1.18
N ALA A 84 -6.22 33.58 -1.83
CA ALA A 84 -5.27 34.55 -1.26
C ALA A 84 -5.97 35.82 -0.72
N GLU A 85 -7.05 36.28 -1.38
CA GLU A 85 -7.90 37.40 -0.94
C GLU A 85 -8.45 37.26 0.50
N LEU A 86 -8.54 36.03 1.03
CA LEU A 86 -9.06 35.77 2.39
C LEU A 86 -8.02 36.07 3.49
N PHE A 87 -6.75 36.25 3.12
CA PHE A 87 -5.67 36.65 4.03
C PHE A 87 -5.37 38.15 4.01
N ASP A 88 -5.99 38.91 3.11
CA ASP A 88 -5.80 40.36 3.02
C ASP A 88 -6.48 41.08 4.20
N GLY A 89 -5.73 42.00 4.83
CA GLY A 89 -6.22 42.75 5.99
C GLY A 89 -6.32 41.95 7.30
N LEU A 90 -5.77 40.73 7.36
CA LEU A 90 -5.59 40.03 8.63
C LEU A 90 -4.58 40.77 9.54
N PRO A 91 -4.71 40.70 10.88
CA PRO A 91 -3.79 41.34 11.81
C PRO A 91 -2.38 40.74 11.72
N THR A 92 -1.36 41.54 12.01
CA THR A 92 0.05 41.13 12.04
C THR A 92 0.48 40.49 13.37
N GLU A 93 -0.33 40.66 14.42
CA GLU A 93 -0.05 40.08 15.74
C GLU A 93 -0.29 38.57 15.74
N VAL A 94 0.76 37.79 15.99
CA VAL A 94 0.71 36.32 15.91
C VAL A 94 -0.35 35.73 16.85
N SER A 95 -0.53 36.30 18.04
CA SER A 95 -1.56 35.88 19.00
C SER A 95 -2.99 36.17 18.52
N ALA A 96 -3.19 37.15 17.63
CA ALA A 96 -4.46 37.41 16.97
C ALA A 96 -4.68 36.48 15.76
N LEU A 97 -3.62 36.15 15.01
CA LEU A 97 -3.67 35.10 13.98
C LEU A 97 -4.02 33.73 14.59
N CYS A 98 -3.44 33.35 15.73
CA CYS A 98 -3.84 32.15 16.47
C CYS A 98 -5.33 32.17 16.83
N GLN A 99 -5.87 33.28 17.31
CA GLN A 99 -7.31 33.42 17.61
C GLN A 99 -8.20 33.27 16.37
N ILE A 100 -7.72 33.71 15.20
CA ILE A 100 -8.42 33.55 13.92
C ILE A 100 -8.43 32.08 13.49
N VAL A 101 -7.28 31.38 13.55
CA VAL A 101 -7.20 29.93 13.27
C VAL A 101 -8.12 29.15 14.23
N GLN A 102 -8.08 29.44 15.53
CA GLN A 102 -8.98 28.86 16.54
C GLN A 102 -10.46 29.20 16.27
N GLY A 103 -10.74 30.38 15.70
CA GLY A 103 -12.07 30.84 15.33
C GLY A 103 -12.66 30.15 14.09
N ILE A 104 -11.83 29.63 13.19
CA ILE A 104 -12.25 28.99 11.93
C ILE A 104 -12.03 27.47 11.88
N MET A 105 -11.23 26.90 12.80
CA MET A 105 -10.92 25.46 12.87
C MET A 105 -11.31 24.83 14.22
N ILE A 106 -11.58 23.53 14.24
CA ILE A 106 -11.84 22.73 15.45
C ILE A 106 -11.05 21.42 15.38
N HIS A 107 -10.32 21.08 16.45
CA HIS A 107 -9.49 19.89 16.46
C HIS A 107 -10.34 18.62 16.61
N ILE A 108 -10.16 17.64 15.72
CA ILE A 108 -11.00 16.43 15.64
C ILE A 108 -11.13 15.68 16.97
N LEU A 109 -10.02 15.47 17.69
CA LEU A 109 -9.99 14.78 18.99
C LEU A 109 -10.57 15.60 20.16
N TRP A 110 -10.79 16.91 19.97
CA TRP A 110 -11.33 17.79 21.00
C TRP A 110 -12.80 18.17 20.77
N ALA A 111 -13.36 17.92 19.59
CA ALA A 111 -14.70 18.40 19.20
C ALA A 111 -15.80 18.05 20.22
N GLU A 112 -15.83 16.81 20.72
CA GLU A 112 -16.82 16.39 21.72
C GLU A 112 -16.64 17.11 23.07
N ARG A 113 -15.42 17.51 23.44
CA ARG A 113 -15.15 18.30 24.65
C ARG A 113 -15.65 19.74 24.53
N TYR A 114 -15.79 20.26 23.31
CA TYR A 114 -16.49 21.51 23.01
C TYR A 114 -18.02 21.32 22.88
N GLY A 115 -18.54 20.10 23.05
CA GLY A 115 -19.96 19.76 22.88
C GLY A 115 -20.38 19.41 21.43
N VAL A 116 -19.45 19.45 20.47
CA VAL A 116 -19.75 19.15 19.06
C VAL A 116 -19.56 17.66 18.77
N LYS A 117 -20.66 16.97 18.46
CA LYS A 117 -20.62 15.61 17.91
C LYS A 117 -20.43 15.68 16.40
N LEU A 118 -19.26 15.30 15.92
CA LEU A 118 -18.94 15.27 14.49
C LEU A 118 -19.59 14.07 13.79
N SER A 119 -20.27 14.30 12.67
CA SER A 119 -20.67 13.22 11.76
C SER A 119 -19.46 12.59 11.08
N GLU A 120 -19.59 11.36 10.58
CA GLU A 120 -18.52 10.66 9.87
C GLU A 120 -18.03 11.41 8.62
N GLU A 121 -18.90 12.19 7.98
CA GLU A 121 -18.56 13.10 6.89
C GLU A 121 -17.68 14.27 7.38
N ARG A 122 -18.10 14.96 8.45
CA ARG A 122 -17.35 16.08 9.04
C ARG A 122 -15.97 15.64 9.55
N LYS A 123 -15.84 14.40 10.02
CA LYS A 123 -14.54 13.80 10.38
C LYS A 123 -13.59 13.64 9.19
N GLN A 124 -14.07 13.55 7.94
CA GLN A 124 -13.19 13.44 6.76
C GLN A 124 -12.51 14.74 6.36
N GLU A 125 -12.94 15.90 6.85
CA GLU A 125 -12.30 17.20 6.53
C GLU A 125 -10.84 17.25 7.01
N VAL A 126 -10.50 16.41 8.00
CA VAL A 126 -9.12 16.20 8.48
C VAL A 126 -8.19 15.58 7.43
N GLN A 127 -8.71 15.11 6.29
CA GLN A 127 -7.92 14.61 5.14
C GLN A 127 -7.51 15.72 4.15
N ILE A 128 -7.98 16.95 4.35
CA ILE A 128 -7.68 18.09 3.47
C ILE A 128 -6.25 18.58 3.76
N ARG A 129 -5.40 18.65 2.73
CA ARG A 129 -3.96 18.90 2.89
C ARG A 129 -3.57 20.35 2.60
N ALA A 130 -3.95 20.89 1.44
CA ALA A 130 -3.53 22.24 1.04
C ALA A 130 -4.40 23.33 1.68
N VAL A 131 -3.79 24.47 2.00
CA VAL A 131 -4.48 25.63 2.57
C VAL A 131 -5.55 26.19 1.63
N ALA A 132 -5.33 26.21 0.31
CA ALA A 132 -6.38 26.55 -0.66
C ALA A 132 -7.66 25.69 -0.48
N ASP A 133 -7.51 24.37 -0.35
CA ASP A 133 -8.64 23.45 -0.18
C ASP A 133 -9.32 23.62 1.19
N MET A 134 -8.54 23.87 2.24
CA MET A 134 -9.07 24.20 3.58
C MET A 134 -9.87 25.51 3.57
N LEU A 135 -9.36 26.55 2.88
CA LEU A 135 -10.03 27.84 2.72
C LEU A 135 -11.31 27.71 1.89
N ALA A 136 -11.32 26.90 0.84
CA ALA A 136 -12.51 26.57 0.07
C ALA A 136 -13.62 25.99 0.97
N ARG A 137 -13.28 24.99 1.79
CA ARG A 137 -14.24 24.36 2.72
C ARG A 137 -14.69 25.32 3.83
N ILE A 138 -13.81 26.18 4.35
CA ILE A 138 -14.20 27.23 5.32
C ILE A 138 -15.21 28.22 4.68
N LYS A 139 -14.98 28.63 3.43
CA LYS A 139 -15.86 29.54 2.66
C LYS A 139 -17.23 28.90 2.38
N GLU A 140 -17.26 27.60 2.09
CA GLU A 140 -18.49 26.80 1.89
C GLU A 140 -19.34 26.69 3.18
N LEU A 141 -18.72 26.32 4.31
CA LEU A 141 -19.40 26.15 5.60
C LEU A 141 -19.96 27.48 6.16
N ALA A 142 -19.21 28.56 5.96
CA ALA A 142 -19.49 29.88 6.51
C ALA A 142 -18.69 30.97 5.76
N GLY A 143 -19.29 31.59 4.74
CA GLY A 143 -18.66 32.58 3.85
C GLY A 143 -18.39 33.98 4.42
N GLN A 144 -18.32 34.17 5.74
CA GLN A 144 -17.88 35.43 6.36
C GLN A 144 -16.36 35.64 6.21
N PRO A 145 -15.82 36.88 6.40
CA PRO A 145 -14.37 37.09 6.52
C PRO A 145 -13.75 36.23 7.62
N LEU A 146 -12.49 35.79 7.48
CA LEU A 146 -11.84 34.88 8.45
C LEU A 146 -11.75 35.46 9.87
N THR A 147 -11.69 36.78 9.99
CA THR A 147 -11.70 37.54 11.25
C THR A 147 -12.98 37.36 12.09
N VAL A 148 -14.06 36.81 11.53
CA VAL A 148 -15.30 36.50 12.24
C VAL A 148 -15.27 35.06 12.74
N ALA A 149 -15.04 34.84 14.04
CA ALA A 149 -15.06 33.50 14.62
C ALA A 149 -16.39 32.77 14.35
N ARG A 150 -16.30 31.50 13.91
CA ARG A 150 -17.47 30.68 13.56
C ARG A 150 -18.08 29.99 14.79
N PRO A 151 -19.40 29.68 14.77
CA PRO A 151 -19.97 28.63 15.60
C PRO A 151 -19.18 27.33 15.45
N LEU A 152 -19.05 26.56 16.52
CA LEU A 152 -18.15 25.40 16.60
C LEU A 152 -18.50 24.33 15.54
N GLU A 153 -19.79 24.20 15.23
CA GLU A 153 -20.35 23.28 14.24
C GLU A 153 -19.97 23.66 12.80
N LYS A 154 -19.60 24.93 12.57
CA LYS A 154 -19.21 25.52 11.28
C LYS A 154 -17.71 25.80 11.15
N ARG A 155 -16.89 25.40 12.13
CA ARG A 155 -15.43 25.40 12.01
C ARG A 155 -14.97 24.19 11.18
N LEU A 156 -13.92 24.35 10.38
CA LEU A 156 -13.29 23.25 9.65
C LEU A 156 -12.74 22.21 10.64
N VAL A 157 -13.03 20.92 10.45
CA VAL A 157 -12.42 19.88 11.28
C VAL A 157 -10.99 19.62 10.80
N GLY A 158 -10.02 19.73 11.71
CA GLY A 158 -8.60 19.50 11.42
C GLY A 158 -7.84 18.85 12.58
N ASN A 159 -6.54 18.65 12.39
CA ASN A 159 -5.59 18.17 13.38
C ASN A 159 -4.52 19.24 13.71
N CYS A 160 -3.58 18.94 14.61
CA CYS A 160 -2.48 19.84 15.02
C CYS A 160 -1.62 20.36 13.85
N ARG A 161 -1.36 19.54 12.83
CA ARG A 161 -0.64 19.92 11.61
C ARG A 161 -1.44 20.93 10.80
N ASP A 162 -2.76 20.79 10.72
CA ASP A 162 -3.60 21.66 9.91
C ASP A 162 -3.68 23.08 10.52
N PHE A 163 -3.86 23.17 11.85
CA PHE A 163 -3.79 24.43 12.59
C PHE A 163 -2.41 25.11 12.39
N SER A 164 -1.33 24.34 12.48
CA SER A 164 0.05 24.83 12.29
C SER A 164 0.33 25.30 10.86
N THR A 165 -0.20 24.56 9.86
CA THR A 165 -0.04 24.88 8.44
C THR A 165 -0.87 26.11 8.05
N MET A 166 -2.07 26.28 8.61
CA MET A 166 -2.92 27.46 8.40
C MET A 166 -2.26 28.74 8.94
N LEU A 167 -1.71 28.71 10.17
CA LEU A 167 -0.94 29.83 10.71
C LEU A 167 0.31 30.13 9.86
N CYS A 168 1.05 29.08 9.48
CA CYS A 168 2.23 29.18 8.62
C CYS A 168 1.93 29.89 7.29
N ALA A 169 0.79 29.58 6.67
CA ALA A 169 0.34 30.22 5.43
C ALA A 169 -0.06 31.70 5.63
N MET A 170 -0.78 32.04 6.72
CA MET A 170 -1.12 33.44 7.04
C MET A 170 0.14 34.30 7.23
N LEU A 171 1.15 33.75 7.92
CA LEU A 171 2.43 34.44 8.15
C LEU A 171 3.23 34.60 6.84
N ARG A 172 3.30 33.55 6.00
CA ARG A 172 3.92 33.60 4.67
C ARG A 172 3.25 34.63 3.75
N HIS A 173 1.92 34.75 3.79
CA HIS A 173 1.18 35.79 3.04
C HIS A 173 1.54 37.22 3.49
N GLN A 174 1.85 37.41 4.78
CA GLN A 174 2.35 38.68 5.33
C GLN A 174 3.88 38.87 5.12
N GLY A 175 4.56 37.96 4.43
CA GLY A 175 6.01 37.99 4.22
C GLY A 175 6.84 37.66 5.46
N VAL A 176 6.22 37.14 6.53
CA VAL A 176 6.92 36.72 7.75
C VAL A 176 7.50 35.31 7.54
N PRO A 177 8.81 35.09 7.72
CA PRO A 177 9.40 33.76 7.60
C PRO A 177 8.78 32.79 8.60
N ALA A 178 8.13 31.73 8.10
CA ALA A 178 7.41 30.76 8.92
C ALA A 178 7.58 29.33 8.39
N ARG A 179 7.49 28.35 9.29
CA ARG A 179 7.57 26.91 8.98
C ARG A 179 6.77 26.09 9.98
N ALA A 180 6.01 25.11 9.53
CA ALA A 180 5.48 24.10 10.44
C ALA A 180 6.62 23.17 10.89
N ARG A 181 6.45 22.52 12.04
CA ARG A 181 7.38 21.53 12.61
C ARG A 181 6.62 20.31 13.08
N CYS A 182 7.21 19.14 12.91
CA CYS A 182 6.70 17.87 13.44
C CYS A 182 7.58 17.42 14.62
N GLY A 183 6.95 16.90 15.67
CA GLY A 183 7.63 16.56 16.90
C GLY A 183 6.65 16.15 17.99
N PHE A 184 6.91 16.62 19.21
CA PHE A 184 6.20 16.14 20.39
C PHE A 184 5.96 17.23 21.43
N GLY A 185 4.74 17.31 21.95
CA GLY A 185 4.35 18.18 23.07
C GLY A 185 4.47 17.47 24.42
N THR A 186 5.08 18.12 25.41
CA THR A 186 5.26 17.58 26.78
C THR A 186 4.18 18.04 27.78
N TYR A 187 3.15 18.73 27.27
CA TYR A 187 2.14 19.45 28.06
C TYR A 187 0.71 18.92 27.90
N PHE A 188 0.50 17.82 27.17
CA PHE A 188 -0.80 17.15 27.04
C PHE A 188 -1.02 16.13 28.16
N THR A 189 -0.15 15.12 28.26
CA THR A 189 -0.12 14.12 29.34
C THR A 189 1.23 14.14 30.07
N PRO A 190 1.28 14.14 31.41
CA PRO A 190 2.53 14.06 32.17
C PRO A 190 3.38 12.84 31.79
N GLU A 191 4.71 13.04 31.76
CA GLU A 191 5.73 12.02 31.44
C GLU A 191 5.65 11.40 30.02
N ARG A 192 4.73 11.90 29.18
CA ARG A 192 4.60 11.56 27.76
C ARG A 192 5.10 12.67 26.85
N TYR A 193 5.39 12.28 25.62
CA TYR A 193 5.77 13.12 24.50
C TYR A 193 4.74 12.85 23.40
N GLU A 194 3.61 13.56 23.45
CA GLU A 194 2.48 13.30 22.53
C GLU A 194 2.78 13.85 21.13
N ASP A 195 2.44 13.07 20.09
CA ASP A 195 2.58 13.45 18.67
C ASP A 195 1.94 14.82 18.43
N HIS A 196 2.75 15.79 17.98
CA HIS A 196 2.26 17.15 17.82
C HIS A 196 2.98 17.94 16.74
N TRP A 197 2.28 18.95 16.25
CA TRP A 197 2.78 19.90 15.29
C TRP A 197 2.59 21.33 15.80
N VAL A 198 3.57 22.17 15.50
CA VAL A 198 3.63 23.59 15.88
C VAL A 198 4.07 24.42 14.68
N CYS A 199 3.87 25.73 14.73
CA CYS A 199 4.46 26.67 13.79
C CYS A 199 5.67 27.36 14.42
N GLU A 200 6.78 27.49 13.71
CA GLU A 200 7.88 28.39 14.06
C GLU A 200 7.87 29.60 13.13
N TYR A 201 7.99 30.81 13.69
CA TYR A 201 8.14 32.05 12.91
C TYR A 201 9.38 32.84 13.31
N TRP A 202 9.91 33.66 12.41
CA TRP A 202 11.06 34.52 12.69
C TRP A 202 10.64 35.84 13.33
N LYS A 203 10.96 36.01 14.62
CA LYS A 203 10.70 37.23 15.39
C LYS A 203 11.86 38.20 15.19
N ALA A 204 11.80 38.97 14.10
CA ALA A 204 12.91 39.76 13.58
C ALA A 204 13.55 40.74 14.59
N ASN A 205 12.77 41.30 15.51
CA ASN A 205 13.24 42.21 16.57
C ASN A 205 14.01 41.49 17.71
N GLU A 206 13.93 40.16 17.79
CA GLU A 206 14.67 39.32 18.74
C GLU A 206 15.65 38.36 18.05
N GLN A 207 15.74 38.41 16.71
CA GLN A 207 16.61 37.59 15.87
C GLN A 207 16.58 36.09 16.21
N ARG A 208 15.37 35.55 16.45
CA ARG A 208 15.15 34.12 16.76
C ARG A 208 13.92 33.55 16.09
N TRP A 209 13.94 32.23 15.91
CA TRP A 209 12.72 31.45 15.69
C TRP A 209 11.92 31.35 16.99
N VAL A 210 10.60 31.47 16.87
CA VAL A 210 9.65 31.40 17.99
C VAL A 210 8.63 30.31 17.71
N THR A 211 8.54 29.34 18.62
CA THR A 211 7.61 28.23 18.53
C THR A 211 6.22 28.66 19.01
N VAL A 212 5.19 28.31 18.24
CA VAL A 212 3.80 28.71 18.40
C VAL A 212 2.89 27.50 18.24
N ASP A 213 1.95 27.32 19.17
CA ASP A 213 0.88 26.33 19.05
C ASP A 213 -0.45 27.05 18.79
N PRO A 214 -0.86 27.18 17.51
CA PRO A 214 -2.16 27.78 17.16
C PRO A 214 -3.36 26.95 17.64
N GLN A 215 -3.20 25.69 18.06
CA GLN A 215 -4.31 24.87 18.53
C GLN A 215 -4.78 25.27 19.94
N LEU A 216 -3.87 25.71 20.82
CA LEU A 216 -4.14 25.95 22.25
C LEU A 216 -4.98 27.22 22.54
N ASP A 217 -6.28 27.11 22.30
CA ASP A 217 -7.27 28.10 22.68
C ASP A 217 -7.45 28.22 24.22
N GLN A 218 -8.29 29.18 24.65
CA GLN A 218 -8.55 29.40 26.08
C GLN A 218 -9.17 28.17 26.77
N PHE A 219 -9.98 27.36 26.07
CA PHE A 219 -10.57 26.15 26.63
C PHE A 219 -9.54 25.05 26.85
N GLN A 220 -8.71 24.74 25.84
CA GLN A 220 -7.63 23.76 25.95
C GLN A 220 -6.60 24.17 27.00
N ARG A 221 -6.18 25.44 27.03
CA ARG A 221 -5.26 25.95 28.06
C ARG A 221 -5.81 25.73 29.47
N LYS A 222 -7.11 26.00 29.69
CA LYS A 222 -7.77 25.74 30.98
C LYS A 222 -7.90 24.25 31.29
N ALA A 223 -8.21 23.42 30.29
CA ALA A 223 -8.41 21.98 30.44
C ALA A 223 -7.12 21.20 30.72
N LEU A 224 -6.01 21.59 30.07
CA LEU A 224 -4.66 21.03 30.24
C LEU A 224 -3.85 21.75 31.34
N LYS A 225 -4.37 22.85 31.89
CA LYS A 225 -3.71 23.72 32.89
C LYS A 225 -2.42 24.39 32.38
N ILE A 226 -2.34 24.71 31.09
CA ILE A 226 -1.21 25.40 30.45
C ILE A 226 -0.95 26.76 31.11
N GLN A 227 0.26 26.96 31.63
CA GLN A 227 0.68 28.22 32.28
C GLN A 227 1.55 29.12 31.38
N PHE A 228 2.03 28.63 30.24
CA PHE A 228 2.80 29.40 29.26
C PHE A 228 1.90 30.11 28.23
N ASP A 229 2.49 30.98 27.41
CA ASP A 229 1.83 31.57 26.23
C ASP A 229 2.05 30.67 25.00
N PRO A 230 0.99 30.14 24.35
CA PRO A 230 1.12 29.41 23.10
C PRO A 230 1.70 30.23 21.94
N SER A 231 1.81 31.56 22.07
CA SER A 231 2.35 32.48 21.06
C SER A 231 3.88 32.67 21.14
N ASP A 232 4.52 32.20 22.22
CA ASP A 232 5.97 32.24 22.44
C ASP A 232 6.35 31.10 23.40
N ILE A 233 6.34 29.86 22.88
CA ILE A 233 6.39 28.65 23.71
C ILE A 233 7.80 28.45 24.32
N PRO A 234 7.91 28.29 25.66
CA PRO A 234 9.21 28.10 26.30
C PRO A 234 9.96 26.83 25.84
N PRO A 235 11.30 26.88 25.71
CA PRO A 235 12.11 25.72 25.34
C PRO A 235 11.83 24.49 26.22
N GLY A 236 11.61 23.34 25.59
CA GLY A 236 11.32 22.06 26.26
C GLY A 236 9.85 21.73 26.48
N GLN A 237 8.92 22.67 26.24
CA GLN A 237 7.49 22.37 26.13
C GLN A 237 7.17 21.62 24.82
N PHE A 238 7.89 21.95 23.74
CA PHE A 238 7.92 21.17 22.50
C PHE A 238 9.33 20.62 22.24
N LEU A 239 9.41 19.41 21.68
CA LEU A 239 10.63 18.81 21.16
C LEU A 239 10.45 18.52 19.66
N SER A 240 11.38 18.95 18.82
CA SER A 240 11.43 18.49 17.42
C SER A 240 11.64 16.98 17.35
N ALA A 241 11.14 16.34 16.29
CA ALA A 241 11.24 14.89 16.14
C ALA A 241 12.69 14.37 16.20
N GLY A 242 13.64 15.09 15.59
CA GLY A 242 15.07 14.78 15.67
C GLY A 242 15.62 14.77 17.11
N LYS A 243 15.11 15.63 17.99
CA LYS A 243 15.51 15.66 19.40
C LYS A 243 14.97 14.46 20.18
N GLY A 244 13.72 14.07 19.94
CA GLY A 244 13.14 12.84 20.49
C GLY A 244 13.92 11.61 20.04
N TRP A 245 14.23 11.52 18.75
CA TRP A 245 15.05 10.45 18.17
C TRP A 245 16.41 10.32 18.86
N LEU A 246 17.22 11.38 18.93
CA LEU A 246 18.53 11.30 19.57
C LEU A 246 18.42 10.97 21.07
N MET A 247 17.44 11.51 21.80
CA MET A 247 17.22 11.17 23.22
C MET A 247 16.94 9.67 23.43
N CYS A 248 16.19 9.04 22.53
CA CYS A 248 15.95 7.59 22.56
C CYS A 248 17.16 6.77 22.09
N ARG A 249 17.84 7.18 21.02
CA ARG A 249 19.07 6.53 20.50
C ARG A 249 20.21 6.54 21.52
N GLU A 250 20.30 7.59 22.35
CA GLU A 250 21.25 7.71 23.45
C GLU A 250 20.78 7.04 24.76
N GLY A 251 19.61 6.39 24.78
CA GLY A 251 19.07 5.72 25.97
C GLY A 251 18.61 6.66 27.09
N LYS A 252 18.43 7.95 26.82
CA LYS A 252 18.04 8.98 27.81
C LYS A 252 16.53 8.99 28.10
N THR A 253 15.70 8.34 27.28
CA THR A 253 14.24 8.26 27.46
C THR A 253 13.69 7.01 26.77
N ASN A 254 12.66 6.38 27.35
CA ASN A 254 11.98 5.22 26.75
C ASN A 254 11.23 5.63 25.45
N PRO A 255 11.46 4.97 24.30
CA PRO A 255 10.70 5.22 23.07
C PRO A 255 9.18 5.11 23.24
N ASP A 256 8.67 4.24 24.11
CA ASP A 256 7.21 4.09 24.30
C ASP A 256 6.53 5.31 24.94
N ASN A 257 7.31 6.26 25.48
CA ASN A 257 6.77 7.51 25.97
C ASN A 257 6.45 8.52 24.84
N PHE A 258 6.89 8.25 23.60
CA PHE A 258 6.65 9.06 22.40
C PHE A 258 5.60 8.43 21.50
N GLY A 259 4.51 9.15 21.18
CA GLY A 259 3.44 8.62 20.33
C GLY A 259 2.08 9.27 20.53
N ILE A 260 1.02 8.63 20.04
CA ILE A 260 -0.38 9.01 20.27
C ILE A 260 -1.28 7.77 20.30
N PHE A 261 -2.19 7.69 21.28
CA PHE A 261 -2.94 6.46 21.59
C PHE A 261 -1.98 5.26 21.75
N ASP A 262 -2.29 4.14 21.11
CA ASP A 262 -1.47 2.92 21.09
C ASP A 262 -0.33 2.96 20.03
N LEU A 263 -0.18 4.08 19.31
CA LEU A 263 0.87 4.26 18.30
C LEU A 263 2.10 4.94 18.93
N HIS A 264 3.06 4.15 19.40
CA HIS A 264 4.27 4.63 20.08
C HIS A 264 5.53 3.82 19.74
N GLY A 265 6.70 4.35 20.10
CA GLY A 265 7.99 3.67 19.97
C GLY A 265 8.87 4.15 18.82
N MET A 266 10.01 3.48 18.60
CA MET A 266 11.06 3.93 17.66
C MET A 266 10.56 4.15 16.22
N TRP A 267 9.72 3.25 15.70
CA TRP A 267 9.11 3.36 14.37
C TRP A 267 8.24 4.62 14.21
N PHE A 268 7.57 5.06 15.29
CA PHE A 268 6.74 6.26 15.29
C PHE A 268 7.62 7.52 15.30
N ILE A 269 8.66 7.54 16.15
CA ILE A 269 9.63 8.63 16.20
C ILE A 269 10.35 8.77 14.84
N ARG A 270 10.73 7.65 14.22
CA ARG A 270 11.31 7.57 12.86
C ARG A 270 10.42 8.27 11.83
N GLY A 271 9.12 7.95 11.81
CA GLY A 271 8.15 8.60 10.92
C GLY A 271 8.12 10.12 11.11
N ASN A 272 8.12 10.58 12.36
CA ASN A 272 8.13 12.01 12.66
C ASN A 272 9.45 12.72 12.32
N VAL A 273 10.61 12.05 12.40
CA VAL A 273 11.90 12.61 11.92
C VAL A 273 11.83 12.92 10.43
N VAL A 274 11.25 12.02 9.63
CA VAL A 274 11.06 12.25 8.19
C VAL A 274 9.99 13.32 7.92
N ARG A 275 8.89 13.35 8.70
CA ARG A 275 7.85 14.41 8.58
C ARG A 275 8.38 15.81 8.91
N ASP A 276 9.24 15.96 9.91
CA ASP A 276 9.85 17.26 10.23
C ASP A 276 10.81 17.71 9.11
N LEU A 277 11.62 16.80 8.56
CA LEU A 277 12.44 17.07 7.37
C LEU A 277 11.57 17.52 6.18
N LEU A 278 10.46 16.83 5.90
CA LEU A 278 9.53 17.17 4.83
C LEU A 278 8.87 18.54 5.06
N SER A 279 8.44 18.82 6.29
CA SER A 279 7.85 20.10 6.66
C SER A 279 8.82 21.28 6.47
N LEU A 280 10.09 21.11 6.83
CA LEU A 280 11.17 22.08 6.57
C LEU A 280 11.47 22.23 5.05
N ASN A 281 11.15 21.21 4.25
CA ASN A 281 11.17 21.27 2.79
C ASN A 281 9.88 21.87 2.16
N LYS A 282 8.97 22.44 2.96
CA LYS A 282 7.61 22.93 2.59
C LYS A 282 6.69 21.84 2.02
N ILE A 283 6.78 20.66 2.62
CA ILE A 283 5.97 19.49 2.32
C ILE A 283 5.33 19.05 3.64
N GLU A 284 4.43 19.89 4.14
CA GLU A 284 3.69 19.69 5.38
C GLU A 284 2.64 18.57 5.21
N ILE A 285 3.02 17.28 5.20
CA ILE A 285 2.08 16.13 5.05
C ILE A 285 1.23 15.86 6.31
N LEU A 286 0.18 15.03 6.22
CA LEU A 286 -0.63 14.64 7.38
C LEU A 286 0.11 13.64 8.30
N PRO A 287 -0.28 13.53 9.59
CA PRO A 287 0.35 12.58 10.53
C PRO A 287 0.26 11.10 10.14
N TRP A 288 -0.68 10.73 9.27
CA TRP A 288 -0.84 9.37 8.71
C TRP A 288 -0.44 9.26 7.23
N ASP A 289 0.09 10.33 6.62
CA ASP A 289 0.78 10.19 5.34
C ASP A 289 2.15 9.53 5.55
N GLY A 290 2.54 8.69 4.59
CA GLY A 290 3.77 7.92 4.63
C GLY A 290 4.22 7.45 3.25
N TRP A 291 5.51 7.12 3.17
CA TRP A 291 6.21 6.36 2.13
C TRP A 291 7.64 6.06 2.64
N GLY A 292 8.37 5.15 1.98
CA GLY A 292 9.80 4.95 2.21
C GLY A 292 10.15 4.72 3.68
N LEU A 293 11.04 5.55 4.26
CA LEU A 293 11.47 5.43 5.66
C LEU A 293 10.38 5.72 6.70
N ILE A 294 9.22 6.26 6.32
CA ILE A 294 8.09 6.42 7.24
C ILE A 294 7.42 5.06 7.48
N GLU A 295 7.23 4.24 6.44
CA GLU A 295 6.38 3.05 6.47
C GLU A 295 7.14 1.72 6.51
N LYS A 296 8.43 1.73 6.16
CA LYS A 296 9.30 0.54 6.12
C LYS A 296 9.24 -0.26 7.42
N ASP A 297 9.12 -1.58 7.35
CA ASP A 297 9.08 -2.44 8.54
C ASP A 297 10.41 -2.32 9.34
N GLU A 298 10.35 -2.30 10.67
CA GLU A 298 11.53 -2.17 11.55
C GLU A 298 12.55 -3.30 11.30
N LYS A 299 12.10 -4.49 10.90
CA LYS A 299 12.98 -5.62 10.55
C LYS A 299 13.86 -5.37 9.32
N ASP A 300 13.42 -4.48 8.42
CA ASP A 300 14.06 -4.20 7.13
C ASP A 300 14.94 -2.93 7.18
N ILE A 301 14.89 -2.17 8.28
CA ILE A 301 15.70 -0.95 8.50
C ILE A 301 17.18 -1.33 8.54
N SER A 302 17.93 -0.82 7.56
CA SER A 302 19.37 -1.10 7.43
C SER A 302 20.22 -0.15 8.26
N ALA A 303 21.49 -0.49 8.50
CA ALA A 303 22.44 0.40 9.16
C ALA A 303 22.55 1.76 8.43
N GLY A 304 22.56 1.78 7.10
CA GLY A 304 22.56 3.00 6.28
C GLY A 304 21.22 3.74 6.20
N ASP A 305 20.13 3.17 6.71
CA ASP A 305 18.90 3.92 7.00
C ASP A 305 19.00 4.58 8.38
N MET A 306 19.51 3.86 9.39
CA MET A 306 19.74 4.39 10.75
C MET A 306 20.76 5.53 10.79
N GLU A 307 21.87 5.41 10.04
CA GLU A 307 22.89 6.47 9.93
C GLU A 307 22.31 7.73 9.27
N LEU A 308 21.47 7.58 8.24
CA LEU A 308 20.74 8.68 7.61
C LEU A 308 19.75 9.33 8.60
N LEU A 309 18.99 8.55 9.36
CA LEU A 309 18.05 9.06 10.37
C LEU A 309 18.78 9.79 11.51
N ASP A 310 19.90 9.23 12.01
CA ASP A 310 20.78 9.88 12.99
C ASP A 310 21.43 11.16 12.44
N HIS A 311 21.56 11.31 11.12
CA HIS A 311 22.05 12.53 10.47
C HIS A 311 20.94 13.58 10.31
N ILE A 312 19.79 13.20 9.74
CA ILE A 312 18.59 14.05 9.63
C ILE A 312 18.19 14.60 11.01
N ALA A 313 18.23 13.77 12.05
CA ALA A 313 17.92 14.18 13.41
C ALA A 313 18.85 15.28 13.94
N LYS A 314 20.15 15.28 13.58
CA LYS A 314 21.09 16.35 13.94
C LYS A 314 20.82 17.62 13.15
N LEU A 315 20.59 17.51 11.83
CA LEU A 315 20.35 18.66 10.96
C LEU A 315 19.05 19.39 11.31
N THR A 316 17.97 18.67 11.59
CA THR A 316 16.66 19.22 11.98
C THR A 316 16.66 19.89 13.37
N ILE A 317 17.66 19.59 14.22
CA ILE A 317 17.95 20.33 15.46
C ILE A 317 18.82 21.56 15.17
N ALA A 318 19.89 21.40 14.39
CA ALA A 318 20.84 22.47 14.08
C ALA A 318 20.25 23.58 13.19
N GLY A 319 19.21 23.25 12.40
CA GLY A 319 18.60 24.18 11.45
C GLY A 319 19.36 24.35 10.13
N ASN A 320 20.31 23.45 9.83
CA ASN A 320 21.13 23.48 8.61
C ASN A 320 20.28 23.29 7.34
N HIS A 321 19.78 24.38 6.79
CA HIS A 321 18.74 24.36 5.76
C HIS A 321 19.26 23.90 4.40
N SER A 322 20.46 24.34 4.00
CA SER A 322 21.08 23.98 2.73
C SER A 322 21.31 22.46 2.63
N GLU A 323 21.77 21.82 3.71
CA GLU A 323 21.93 20.37 3.77
C GLU A 323 20.58 19.62 3.85
N ILE A 324 19.61 20.14 4.63
CA ILE A 324 18.22 19.63 4.69
C ILE A 324 17.55 19.63 3.30
N ARG A 325 17.79 20.67 2.50
CA ARG A 325 17.31 20.79 1.12
C ARG A 325 18.02 19.80 0.20
N SER A 326 19.34 19.71 0.29
CA SER A 326 20.16 18.79 -0.51
C SER A 326 19.79 17.32 -0.28
N ILE A 327 19.65 16.90 0.99
CA ILE A 327 19.30 15.51 1.35
C ILE A 327 17.92 15.14 0.80
N TYR A 328 16.92 16.02 0.95
CA TYR A 328 15.59 15.79 0.37
C TYR A 328 15.63 15.72 -1.18
N GLN A 329 16.42 16.57 -1.85
CA GLN A 329 16.46 16.59 -3.31
C GLN A 329 17.12 15.33 -3.91
N ASN A 330 18.14 14.80 -3.21
CA ASN A 330 19.01 13.74 -3.71
C ASN A 330 18.63 12.33 -3.24
N ASP A 331 18.12 12.15 -2.01
CA ASP A 331 17.75 10.80 -1.52
C ASP A 331 16.31 10.40 -1.89
N LYS A 332 16.20 9.39 -2.75
CA LYS A 332 14.92 8.85 -3.21
C LYS A 332 14.06 8.24 -2.09
N ARG A 333 14.65 7.85 -0.95
CA ARG A 333 13.91 7.31 0.21
C ARG A 333 13.09 8.36 0.95
N LEU A 334 13.39 9.65 0.74
CA LEU A 334 12.82 10.79 1.45
C LEU A 334 11.88 11.62 0.57
N ARG A 335 12.10 11.63 -0.75
CA ARG A 335 11.26 12.34 -1.72
C ARG A 335 9.85 11.78 -1.78
N ILE A 336 8.87 12.66 -2.00
CA ILE A 336 7.53 12.25 -2.44
C ILE A 336 7.68 11.40 -3.72
N PRO A 337 7.17 10.15 -3.76
CA PRO A 337 7.11 9.35 -4.99
C PRO A 337 6.26 10.04 -6.08
N SER A 338 6.58 9.83 -7.36
CA SER A 338 5.81 10.41 -8.49
C SER A 338 4.40 9.84 -8.64
N ASP A 339 4.21 8.65 -8.08
CA ASP A 339 3.04 7.80 -7.99
C ASP A 339 2.35 7.90 -6.61
N TRP A 340 2.89 8.72 -5.70
CA TRP A 340 2.23 9.01 -4.42
C TRP A 340 1.01 9.89 -4.66
N GLU A 341 -0.13 9.24 -4.80
CA GLU A 341 -1.40 9.89 -4.53
C GLU A 341 -1.49 10.14 -3.01
N PRO A 342 -1.74 11.39 -2.56
CA PRO A 342 -2.23 11.60 -1.21
C PRO A 342 -3.51 10.78 -1.02
N LEU A 343 -3.80 10.29 0.20
CA LEU A 343 -5.08 9.62 0.48
C LEU A 343 -6.26 10.57 0.19
N LYS A 344 -6.76 10.49 -1.04
CA LYS A 344 -7.91 11.18 -1.60
C LYS A 344 -9.11 10.25 -1.53
N MET A 345 -9.75 10.15 -0.37
CA MET A 345 -11.16 9.75 -0.39
C MET A 345 -11.96 10.94 -0.92
N ASN A 346 -12.77 10.70 -1.96
CA ASN A 346 -13.60 11.74 -2.58
C ASN A 346 -14.42 12.49 -1.53
N THR A 347 -14.61 13.80 -1.75
CA THR A 347 -15.43 14.65 -0.89
C THR A 347 -16.86 14.13 -0.81
N GLY A 348 -17.33 13.92 0.43
CA GLY A 348 -18.59 13.24 0.72
C GLY A 348 -18.37 11.74 0.96
N LYS A 349 -18.88 11.23 2.09
CA LYS A 349 -18.82 9.79 2.41
C LYS A 349 -19.69 9.02 1.42
N GLN A 350 -19.10 8.60 0.30
CA GLN A 350 -19.72 7.65 -0.62
C GLN A 350 -19.92 6.32 0.12
N THR A 351 -21.12 6.16 0.68
CA THR A 351 -21.67 4.92 1.21
C THR A 351 -21.76 3.89 0.10
N LYS A 352 -22.16 4.31 -1.10
CA LYS A 352 -22.07 3.54 -2.33
C LYS A 352 -20.91 4.01 -3.22
N VAL A 353 -19.97 3.11 -3.51
CA VAL A 353 -18.89 3.30 -4.51
C VAL A 353 -18.95 2.15 -5.50
N ILE A 354 -18.86 2.44 -6.80
CA ILE A 354 -18.69 1.44 -7.85
C ILE A 354 -17.65 1.94 -8.85
N ILE A 355 -16.59 1.15 -9.06
CA ILE A 355 -15.62 1.33 -10.13
C ILE A 355 -16.29 0.94 -11.45
N ASN A 356 -16.42 1.91 -12.36
CA ASN A 356 -16.94 1.68 -13.70
C ASN A 356 -15.84 1.20 -14.65
N GLY A 357 -16.22 0.42 -15.67
CA GLY A 357 -15.29 -0.03 -16.72
C GLY A 357 -14.52 -1.31 -16.40
N VAL A 358 -14.74 -1.93 -15.23
CA VAL A 358 -14.24 -3.29 -14.96
C VAL A 358 -14.92 -4.27 -15.92
N ASP A 359 -14.10 -4.93 -16.73
CA ASP A 359 -14.48 -5.89 -17.77
C ASP A 359 -15.25 -7.09 -17.19
N ARG A 360 -15.90 -7.87 -18.06
CA ARG A 360 -16.58 -9.11 -17.67
C ARG A 360 -15.69 -10.34 -17.91
N TYR A 361 -16.04 -11.42 -17.22
CA TYR A 361 -15.52 -12.75 -17.50
C TYR A 361 -15.98 -13.17 -18.90
N ARG A 362 -15.09 -13.81 -19.66
CA ARG A 362 -15.32 -14.30 -21.03
C ARG A 362 -15.11 -15.81 -21.15
N VAL A 363 -14.70 -16.43 -20.04
CA VAL A 363 -14.54 -17.87 -19.83
C VAL A 363 -15.26 -18.21 -18.52
N MET A 364 -15.95 -19.35 -18.47
CA MET A 364 -16.48 -19.88 -17.21
C MET A 364 -15.32 -20.60 -16.51
N ASP A 365 -14.51 -19.85 -15.79
CA ASP A 365 -13.35 -20.35 -15.04
C ASP A 365 -13.41 -19.80 -13.60
N PRO A 366 -13.30 -20.67 -12.57
CA PRO A 366 -13.41 -20.24 -11.19
C PRO A 366 -12.12 -19.70 -10.55
N LEU A 367 -10.97 -19.75 -11.24
CA LEU A 367 -9.66 -19.47 -10.62
C LEU A 367 -8.85 -18.30 -11.22
N PHE A 368 -8.81 -18.10 -12.54
CA PHE A 368 -7.78 -17.26 -13.20
C PHE A 368 -8.32 -16.13 -14.08
N GLU A 369 -9.50 -16.26 -14.67
CA GLU A 369 -10.15 -15.20 -15.46
C GLU A 369 -10.43 -13.94 -14.60
N CYS A 370 -10.58 -14.12 -13.28
CA CYS A 370 -10.66 -13.03 -12.30
C CYS A 370 -9.38 -12.16 -12.31
N VAL A 371 -8.19 -12.77 -12.36
CA VAL A 371 -6.89 -12.10 -12.47
C VAL A 371 -6.83 -11.30 -13.77
N ARG A 372 -7.28 -11.88 -14.89
CA ARG A 372 -7.36 -11.15 -16.16
C ARG A 372 -8.24 -9.92 -16.04
N VAL A 373 -9.42 -10.03 -15.45
CA VAL A 373 -10.37 -8.90 -15.35
C VAL A 373 -9.78 -7.74 -14.53
N VAL A 374 -9.13 -8.02 -13.38
CA VAL A 374 -8.45 -6.98 -12.57
C VAL A 374 -7.28 -6.36 -13.34
N LEU A 375 -6.41 -7.18 -13.95
CA LEU A 375 -5.24 -6.69 -14.68
C LEU A 375 -5.60 -5.93 -15.97
N SER A 376 -6.68 -6.33 -16.64
CA SER A 376 -7.24 -5.60 -17.80
C SER A 376 -7.69 -4.19 -17.41
N TYR A 377 -8.29 -4.04 -16.22
CA TYR A 377 -8.64 -2.74 -15.68
C TYR A 377 -7.40 -1.89 -15.34
N ARG A 378 -6.31 -2.52 -14.88
CA ARG A 378 -4.99 -1.87 -14.69
C ARG A 378 -4.21 -1.63 -16.01
N GLY A 379 -4.82 -1.88 -17.17
CA GLY A 379 -4.27 -1.55 -18.49
C GLY A 379 -3.46 -2.66 -19.17
N GLU A 380 -3.34 -3.84 -18.56
CA GLU A 380 -2.74 -5.02 -19.20
C GLU A 380 -3.60 -5.52 -20.37
N LYS A 381 -2.96 -6.17 -21.35
CA LYS A 381 -3.60 -6.54 -22.62
C LYS A 381 -3.65 -8.04 -22.87
N TYR A 382 -3.58 -8.84 -21.81
CA TYR A 382 -3.70 -10.31 -21.89
C TYR A 382 -5.11 -10.72 -22.34
N SER A 383 -5.19 -11.62 -23.32
CA SER A 383 -6.46 -12.19 -23.75
C SER A 383 -6.97 -13.22 -22.72
N PRO A 384 -8.29 -13.55 -22.73
CA PRO A 384 -8.81 -14.68 -21.95
C PRO A 384 -8.08 -15.97 -22.29
N ALA A 385 -7.80 -16.20 -23.58
CA ALA A 385 -7.08 -17.37 -24.04
C ALA A 385 -5.66 -17.43 -23.48
N TYR A 386 -4.95 -16.30 -23.46
CA TYR A 386 -3.59 -16.24 -22.96
C TYR A 386 -3.51 -16.57 -21.46
N ILE A 387 -4.39 -16.00 -20.63
CA ILE A 387 -4.42 -16.25 -19.19
C ILE A 387 -4.79 -17.71 -18.87
N GLN A 388 -5.85 -18.24 -19.49
CA GLN A 388 -6.22 -19.66 -19.33
C GLN A 388 -5.11 -20.60 -19.82
N GLY A 389 -4.39 -20.19 -20.87
CA GLY A 389 -3.25 -20.90 -21.41
C GLY A 389 -2.11 -21.00 -20.43
N ILE A 390 -1.57 -19.86 -19.96
CA ILE A 390 -0.38 -19.84 -19.09
C ILE A 390 -0.63 -20.38 -17.67
N SER A 391 -1.87 -20.33 -17.16
CA SER A 391 -2.24 -21.00 -15.89
C SER A 391 -2.44 -22.52 -16.03
N GLY A 392 -2.43 -23.05 -17.26
CA GLY A 392 -2.74 -24.44 -17.58
C GLY A 392 -4.23 -24.79 -17.54
N ALA A 393 -5.10 -23.91 -17.03
CA ALA A 393 -6.55 -24.14 -16.90
C ALA A 393 -7.23 -24.46 -18.23
N ALA A 394 -6.73 -23.91 -19.33
CA ALA A 394 -7.20 -24.18 -20.69
C ALA A 394 -7.12 -25.67 -21.09
N PHE A 395 -6.22 -26.44 -20.46
CA PHE A 395 -5.98 -27.85 -20.78
C PHE A 395 -6.39 -28.82 -19.66
N ARG A 396 -6.92 -28.31 -18.55
CA ARG A 396 -7.07 -29.08 -17.31
C ARG A 396 -8.48 -29.58 -17.08
N ILE A 397 -8.60 -30.91 -17.10
CA ILE A 397 -9.77 -31.67 -16.73
C ILE A 397 -9.46 -32.61 -15.54
N GLY A 398 -10.20 -32.48 -14.44
CA GLY A 398 -10.04 -33.26 -13.20
C GLY A 398 -11.36 -33.74 -12.56
N GLY A 399 -12.45 -33.68 -13.32
CA GLY A 399 -13.81 -34.04 -12.93
C GLY A 399 -13.99 -35.49 -12.46
N ILE A 400 -15.14 -35.85 -11.87
CA ILE A 400 -16.45 -35.19 -11.97
C ILE A 400 -16.99 -34.61 -10.64
N CYS A 401 -16.15 -34.42 -9.62
CA CYS A 401 -16.56 -33.65 -8.43
C CYS A 401 -16.97 -32.21 -8.82
N PRO A 402 -17.99 -31.59 -8.19
CA PRO A 402 -18.18 -30.14 -8.25
C PRO A 402 -16.92 -29.35 -7.85
N CYS A 403 -16.14 -29.90 -6.93
CA CYS A 403 -14.86 -29.35 -6.48
C CYS A 403 -13.71 -29.46 -7.50
N ALA A 404 -13.86 -30.20 -8.60
CA ALA A 404 -12.73 -30.50 -9.48
C ALA A 404 -12.12 -29.28 -10.21
N PRO A 405 -12.91 -28.36 -10.79
CA PRO A 405 -12.37 -27.14 -11.39
C PRO A 405 -11.54 -26.27 -10.43
N THR A 406 -11.82 -26.34 -9.12
CA THR A 406 -11.15 -25.57 -8.07
C THR A 406 -10.02 -26.31 -7.36
N CYS A 407 -9.92 -27.64 -7.54
CA CYS A 407 -8.93 -28.49 -6.86
C CYS A 407 -7.96 -29.22 -7.83
N SER A 408 -8.08 -29.00 -9.14
CA SER A 408 -7.23 -29.62 -10.17
C SER A 408 -6.49 -28.57 -11.00
N TYR A 409 -5.78 -27.68 -10.31
CA TYR A 409 -4.97 -26.60 -10.90
C TYR A 409 -3.49 -26.98 -11.08
N ALA A 410 -2.78 -26.26 -11.96
CA ALA A 410 -1.33 -26.39 -12.15
C ALA A 410 -0.52 -25.47 -11.21
N MET A 411 -1.14 -24.36 -10.81
CA MET A 411 -0.60 -23.28 -9.99
C MET A 411 -1.77 -22.58 -9.30
N GLU A 412 -1.53 -21.89 -8.19
CA GLU A 412 -2.56 -21.12 -7.49
C GLU A 412 -2.77 -19.75 -8.17
N PRO A 413 -3.93 -19.08 -8.03
CA PRO A 413 -4.16 -17.75 -8.59
C PRO A 413 -3.07 -16.74 -8.18
N GLU A 414 -2.57 -16.85 -6.95
CA GLU A 414 -1.46 -16.03 -6.45
C GLU A 414 -0.12 -16.32 -7.12
N GLU A 415 0.13 -17.57 -7.53
CA GLU A 415 1.30 -17.93 -8.33
C GLU A 415 1.20 -17.37 -9.74
N LEU A 416 0.01 -17.35 -10.36
CA LEU A 416 -0.21 -16.66 -11.63
C LEU A 416 0.03 -15.14 -11.49
N ILE A 417 -0.46 -14.51 -10.43
CA ILE A 417 -0.26 -13.08 -10.18
C ILE A 417 1.23 -12.75 -10.03
N ARG A 418 1.97 -13.55 -9.25
CA ARG A 418 3.43 -13.43 -9.06
C ARG A 418 4.20 -13.72 -10.35
N LEU A 419 3.79 -14.73 -11.13
CA LEU A 419 4.35 -15.06 -12.44
C LEU A 419 4.24 -13.88 -13.41
N LEU A 420 3.12 -13.15 -13.39
CA LEU A 420 2.91 -11.94 -14.20
C LEU A 420 3.67 -10.71 -13.69
N GLY A 421 4.46 -10.84 -12.61
CA GLY A 421 5.31 -9.80 -12.05
C GLY A 421 4.64 -8.91 -11.00
N TYR A 422 3.45 -9.28 -10.51
CA TYR A 422 2.71 -8.50 -9.51
C TYR A 422 2.89 -9.05 -8.10
N GLU A 423 2.97 -8.14 -7.13
CA GLU A 423 2.84 -8.46 -5.71
C GLU A 423 1.47 -9.06 -5.40
N CYS A 424 1.41 -10.03 -4.50
CA CYS A 424 0.20 -10.77 -4.21
C CYS A 424 0.12 -11.23 -2.75
N GLU A 425 -0.87 -10.71 -2.03
CA GLU A 425 -1.18 -11.05 -0.65
C GLU A 425 -2.56 -11.74 -0.58
N HIS A 426 -2.64 -12.86 0.13
CA HIS A 426 -3.86 -13.64 0.31
C HIS A 426 -4.27 -13.59 1.78
N VAL A 427 -5.41 -12.97 2.06
CA VAL A 427 -6.00 -12.86 3.39
C VAL A 427 -7.13 -13.88 3.51
N TRP A 428 -6.79 -15.02 4.08
CA TRP A 428 -7.70 -16.15 4.37
C TRP A 428 -8.79 -15.76 5.36
N LEU A 429 -9.98 -16.38 5.28
CA LEU A 429 -11.05 -16.19 6.27
C LEU A 429 -10.90 -17.12 7.49
N GLU A 430 -10.23 -18.26 7.32
CA GLU A 430 -9.91 -19.22 8.39
C GLU A 430 -8.41 -19.25 8.73
N GLY A 431 -8.08 -19.67 9.96
CA GLY A 431 -6.70 -19.76 10.45
C GLY A 431 -6.65 -20.10 11.95
N GLU A 432 -5.49 -20.54 12.44
CA GLU A 432 -5.32 -20.84 13.87
C GLU A 432 -5.51 -19.58 14.73
N GLY A 433 -6.49 -19.60 15.63
CA GLY A 433 -6.84 -18.46 16.48
C GLY A 433 -7.62 -17.33 15.79
N VAL A 434 -8.08 -17.52 14.55
CA VAL A 434 -8.83 -16.50 13.78
C VAL A 434 -10.34 -16.75 13.87
N ASP A 435 -11.12 -15.73 14.27
CA ASP A 435 -12.58 -15.73 14.07
C ASP A 435 -12.92 -15.22 12.65
N PRO A 436 -13.60 -16.02 11.80
CA PRO A 436 -14.03 -15.58 10.47
C PRO A 436 -14.92 -14.32 10.48
N ASN A 437 -15.64 -14.05 11.57
CA ASN A 437 -16.49 -12.85 11.73
C ASN A 437 -15.68 -11.58 12.00
N ASP A 438 -14.48 -11.70 12.57
CA ASP A 438 -13.53 -10.58 12.69
C ASP A 438 -12.76 -10.42 11.38
N ARG A 439 -12.29 -11.55 10.83
CA ARG A 439 -11.51 -11.60 9.59
C ARG A 439 -12.29 -11.08 8.37
N ILE A 440 -13.59 -11.36 8.24
CA ILE A 440 -14.42 -10.76 7.17
C ILE A 440 -14.53 -9.24 7.33
N ARG A 441 -14.60 -8.72 8.57
CA ARG A 441 -14.69 -7.28 8.82
C ARG A 441 -13.38 -6.57 8.48
N GLU A 442 -12.24 -7.21 8.75
CA GLU A 442 -10.92 -6.75 8.32
C GLU A 442 -10.80 -6.74 6.78
N ILE A 443 -11.13 -7.87 6.12
CA ILE A 443 -11.11 -8.02 4.66
C ILE A 443 -12.01 -6.98 3.99
N LEU A 444 -13.25 -6.80 4.46
CA LEU A 444 -14.17 -5.81 3.92
C LEU A 444 -13.68 -4.39 4.16
N SER A 445 -13.11 -4.08 5.33
CA SER A 445 -12.50 -2.77 5.61
C SER A 445 -11.37 -2.46 4.63
N ARG A 446 -10.51 -3.44 4.31
CA ARG A 446 -9.44 -3.30 3.31
C ARG A 446 -9.97 -3.21 1.88
N ALA A 447 -10.85 -4.12 1.46
CA ALA A 447 -11.42 -4.11 0.12
C ALA A 447 -12.17 -2.80 -0.19
N LYS A 448 -12.89 -2.24 0.79
CA LYS A 448 -13.56 -0.93 0.68
C LYS A 448 -12.58 0.26 0.73
N LYS A 449 -11.29 0.07 1.03
CA LYS A 449 -10.22 1.09 0.81
C LYS A 449 -9.68 0.99 -0.60
N GLU A 450 -9.29 -0.21 -1.04
CA GLU A 450 -8.84 -0.49 -2.42
C GLU A 450 -9.84 0.04 -3.45
N ILE A 451 -11.12 -0.30 -3.28
CA ILE A 451 -12.20 0.11 -4.20
C ILE A 451 -12.36 1.64 -4.23
N ARG A 452 -12.13 2.34 -3.12
CA ARG A 452 -12.19 3.81 -3.05
C ARG A 452 -11.02 4.50 -3.78
N VAL A 453 -9.88 3.83 -3.92
CA VAL A 453 -8.74 4.27 -4.75
C VAL A 453 -8.74 3.60 -6.14
N GLY A 454 -9.89 3.09 -6.59
CA GLY A 454 -10.06 2.56 -7.94
C GLY A 454 -9.48 1.17 -8.18
N ARG A 455 -9.12 0.41 -7.14
CA ARG A 455 -8.52 -0.93 -7.25
C ARG A 455 -9.58 -2.02 -6.99
N PRO A 456 -9.98 -2.82 -8.00
CA PRO A 456 -10.84 -3.99 -7.78
C PRO A 456 -10.10 -5.10 -7.02
N VAL A 457 -10.83 -5.88 -6.23
CA VAL A 457 -10.28 -6.90 -5.31
C VAL A 457 -10.84 -8.28 -5.66
N LEU A 458 -10.02 -9.32 -5.52
CA LEU A 458 -10.47 -10.71 -5.67
C LEU A 458 -11.04 -11.20 -4.34
N MET A 459 -12.27 -11.72 -4.36
CA MET A 459 -12.90 -12.31 -3.18
C MET A 459 -13.60 -13.61 -3.52
N TRP A 460 -13.49 -14.60 -2.63
CA TRP A 460 -14.06 -15.92 -2.82
C TRP A 460 -15.56 -15.93 -2.51
N HIS A 461 -16.35 -16.58 -3.37
CA HIS A 461 -17.77 -16.87 -3.13
C HIS A 461 -18.63 -15.61 -2.84
N VAL A 462 -18.44 -14.53 -3.60
CA VAL A 462 -19.19 -13.28 -3.41
C VAL A 462 -20.41 -13.18 -4.32
N PHE A 463 -20.32 -13.49 -5.61
CA PHE A 463 -21.44 -13.51 -6.55
C PHE A 463 -21.71 -14.90 -7.15
N THR A 464 -20.69 -15.75 -7.30
CA THR A 464 -20.84 -17.13 -7.78
C THR A 464 -20.62 -18.17 -6.66
N ASN A 465 -20.80 -19.46 -6.95
CA ASN A 465 -20.66 -20.56 -6.00
C ASN A 465 -19.28 -21.23 -6.15
N TYR A 466 -18.45 -21.20 -5.09
CA TYR A 466 -17.11 -21.79 -5.07
C TYR A 466 -16.17 -21.27 -6.18
N GLU A 467 -16.08 -19.96 -6.35
CA GLU A 467 -15.18 -19.32 -7.33
C GLU A 467 -14.56 -18.02 -6.78
N TRP A 468 -13.49 -17.56 -7.41
CA TRP A 468 -12.96 -16.21 -7.23
C TRP A 468 -13.74 -15.19 -8.07
N ASP A 469 -14.42 -14.28 -7.39
CA ASP A 469 -15.14 -13.14 -7.96
C ASP A 469 -14.26 -11.86 -7.95
N VAL A 470 -14.50 -10.94 -8.88
CA VAL A 470 -13.93 -9.58 -8.87
C VAL A 470 -14.93 -8.61 -8.25
N VAL A 471 -14.62 -8.11 -7.06
CA VAL A 471 -15.39 -7.07 -6.38
C VAL A 471 -14.86 -5.70 -6.79
N CYS A 472 -15.74 -4.86 -7.32
CA CYS A 472 -15.42 -3.52 -7.83
C CYS A 472 -16.28 -2.41 -7.22
N GLY A 473 -17.16 -2.73 -6.28
CA GLY A 473 -18.02 -1.76 -5.60
C GLY A 473 -18.63 -2.29 -4.30
N PHE A 474 -19.24 -1.39 -3.54
CA PHE A 474 -19.96 -1.68 -2.30
C PHE A 474 -21.06 -0.64 -2.05
N ASP A 475 -21.97 -0.94 -1.15
CA ASP A 475 -23.07 -0.07 -0.69
C ASP A 475 -23.25 -0.24 0.83
N ASP A 476 -22.53 0.59 1.60
CA ASP A 476 -22.46 0.60 3.08
C ASP A 476 -23.84 0.84 3.75
N GLU A 477 -24.86 1.28 3.01
CA GLU A 477 -26.24 1.43 3.52
C GLU A 477 -27.07 0.14 3.42
N LYS A 478 -26.60 -0.86 2.66
CA LYS A 478 -27.30 -2.12 2.37
C LYS A 478 -26.47 -3.34 2.73
N ASP A 479 -25.24 -3.14 3.19
CA ASP A 479 -24.22 -4.17 3.37
C ASP A 479 -24.02 -5.02 2.09
N GLU A 480 -24.13 -4.39 0.91
CA GLU A 480 -23.95 -5.04 -0.39
C GLU A 480 -22.54 -4.84 -0.97
N LEU A 481 -22.04 -5.83 -1.70
CA LEU A 481 -20.92 -5.73 -2.64
C LEU A 481 -21.43 -5.73 -4.08
N TYR A 482 -20.61 -5.19 -5.00
CA TYR A 482 -20.90 -5.08 -6.43
C TYR A 482 -19.70 -5.59 -7.25
N GLY A 483 -19.93 -6.35 -8.33
CA GLY A 483 -18.82 -6.95 -9.08
C GLY A 483 -19.18 -7.90 -10.22
N ARG A 484 -18.21 -8.76 -10.55
CA ARG A 484 -18.22 -9.68 -11.70
C ARG A 484 -17.80 -11.09 -11.24
N GLY A 485 -18.42 -12.11 -11.80
CA GLY A 485 -18.05 -13.52 -11.64
C GLY A 485 -18.24 -14.29 -12.95
N SER A 486 -17.90 -15.58 -12.97
CA SER A 486 -17.83 -16.36 -14.22
C SER A 486 -19.18 -16.51 -14.95
N TYR A 487 -20.28 -16.54 -14.20
CA TYR A 487 -21.67 -16.50 -14.68
C TYR A 487 -22.54 -15.42 -14.01
N ALA A 488 -21.94 -14.54 -13.20
CA ALA A 488 -22.64 -13.49 -12.46
C ALA A 488 -22.17 -12.10 -12.92
N GLY A 489 -23.11 -11.18 -13.15
CA GLY A 489 -22.77 -9.80 -13.48
C GLY A 489 -22.14 -9.62 -14.86
N LEU A 490 -22.60 -10.40 -15.85
CA LEU A 490 -22.03 -10.40 -17.20
C LEU A 490 -22.45 -9.18 -18.05
N GLU A 491 -23.53 -8.47 -17.71
CA GLU A 491 -23.95 -7.24 -18.40
C GLU A 491 -23.83 -6.06 -17.42
N GLU A 492 -24.84 -5.88 -16.56
CA GLU A 492 -24.72 -5.06 -15.33
C GLU A 492 -23.85 -5.77 -14.27
N TYR A 493 -23.38 -5.05 -13.25
CA TYR A 493 -22.66 -5.66 -12.14
C TYR A 493 -23.58 -6.56 -11.30
N ALA A 494 -23.07 -7.73 -10.90
CA ALA A 494 -23.71 -8.55 -9.87
C ALA A 494 -23.69 -7.80 -8.54
N LYS A 495 -24.63 -8.14 -7.66
CA LYS A 495 -24.65 -7.67 -6.28
C LYS A 495 -25.02 -8.79 -5.31
N SER A 496 -24.49 -8.71 -4.10
CA SER A 496 -24.74 -9.68 -3.03
C SER A 496 -24.43 -9.08 -1.66
N GLU A 497 -24.89 -9.74 -0.60
CA GLU A 497 -24.55 -9.36 0.78
C GLU A 497 -23.06 -9.60 1.07
N GLN A 498 -22.39 -8.62 1.67
CA GLN A 498 -20.95 -8.60 1.90
C GLN A 498 -20.44 -9.75 2.80
N THR A 499 -21.31 -10.33 3.63
CA THR A 499 -20.98 -11.48 4.48
C THR A 499 -21.34 -12.83 3.86
N ARG A 500 -21.78 -12.89 2.59
CA ARG A 500 -22.08 -14.15 1.90
C ARG A 500 -20.97 -15.21 2.00
N PRO A 501 -19.66 -14.87 1.95
CA PRO A 501 -18.58 -15.85 2.12
C PRO A 501 -18.62 -16.65 3.44
N LEU A 502 -19.32 -16.17 4.48
CA LEU A 502 -19.50 -16.90 5.75
C LEU A 502 -20.78 -17.76 5.83
N LYS A 503 -21.73 -17.60 4.90
CA LYS A 503 -23.12 -18.06 5.08
C LYS A 503 -23.44 -19.44 4.47
N SER A 504 -22.44 -20.20 4.05
CA SER A 504 -22.65 -21.44 3.28
C SER A 504 -21.87 -22.61 3.87
N GLU A 505 -22.60 -23.58 4.43
CA GLU A 505 -22.04 -24.81 4.96
C GLU A 505 -21.24 -25.55 3.88
N GLY A 506 -20.01 -25.96 4.20
CA GLY A 506 -19.12 -26.67 3.28
C GLY A 506 -18.43 -25.80 2.21
N VAL A 507 -18.55 -24.47 2.25
CA VAL A 507 -17.70 -23.57 1.44
C VAL A 507 -16.35 -23.37 2.15
N PRO A 508 -15.20 -23.61 1.48
CA PRO A 508 -13.88 -23.28 2.02
C PRO A 508 -13.73 -21.78 2.27
N LEU A 509 -13.13 -21.38 3.39
CA LEU A 509 -13.06 -19.98 3.82
C LEU A 509 -11.79 -19.30 3.28
N LEU A 510 -11.68 -19.23 1.94
CA LEU A 510 -10.50 -18.68 1.26
C LEU A 510 -10.36 -17.15 1.39
N GLY A 511 -11.45 -16.40 1.59
CA GLY A 511 -11.35 -14.95 1.84
C GLY A 511 -11.04 -14.11 0.61
N ALA A 512 -9.91 -13.40 0.60
CA ALA A 512 -9.61 -12.35 -0.37
C ALA A 512 -8.14 -12.31 -0.83
N ILE A 513 -7.91 -12.03 -2.12
CA ILE A 513 -6.57 -11.81 -2.69
C ILE A 513 -6.44 -10.34 -3.13
N PHE A 514 -5.36 -9.71 -2.68
CA PHE A 514 -4.99 -8.32 -2.96
C PHE A 514 -3.78 -8.29 -3.89
N ILE A 515 -3.92 -7.62 -5.04
CA ILE A 515 -2.88 -7.50 -6.06
C ILE A 515 -2.16 -6.16 -5.87
N GLY A 516 -0.92 -6.19 -5.37
CA GLY A 516 -0.06 -5.03 -5.13
C GLY A 516 0.53 -4.44 -6.40
N GLU A 517 1.75 -3.88 -6.37
CA GLU A 517 2.35 -3.27 -7.56
C GLU A 517 3.12 -4.27 -8.43
N LYS A 518 3.43 -3.86 -9.67
CA LYS A 518 4.18 -4.67 -10.62
C LYS A 518 5.69 -4.48 -10.43
N THR A 519 6.29 -5.29 -9.55
CA THR A 519 7.71 -5.19 -9.18
C THR A 519 8.61 -6.24 -9.82
N GLY A 520 8.04 -7.30 -10.42
CA GLY A 520 8.77 -8.40 -11.07
C GLY A 520 8.74 -8.38 -12.60
N GLU A 521 9.74 -9.03 -13.23
CA GLU A 521 9.78 -9.26 -14.67
C GLU A 521 9.00 -10.52 -15.06
N PHE A 522 8.02 -10.38 -15.97
CA PHE A 522 7.35 -11.53 -16.60
C PHE A 522 8.16 -12.04 -17.80
N SER A 523 8.35 -13.36 -17.89
CA SER A 523 8.94 -14.02 -19.07
C SER A 523 7.88 -14.81 -19.85
N PRO A 524 7.31 -14.26 -20.95
CA PRO A 524 6.28 -14.91 -21.74
C PRO A 524 6.71 -16.29 -22.25
N GLN A 525 7.92 -16.40 -22.81
CA GLN A 525 8.41 -17.63 -23.41
C GLN A 525 8.54 -18.77 -22.38
N ASN A 526 8.95 -18.45 -21.14
CA ASN A 526 9.05 -19.46 -20.08
C ASN A 526 7.66 -19.93 -19.65
N ALA A 527 6.71 -19.02 -19.46
CA ALA A 527 5.34 -19.36 -19.07
C ALA A 527 4.61 -20.16 -20.17
N GLU A 528 4.75 -19.77 -21.43
CA GLU A 528 4.17 -20.46 -22.59
C GLU A 528 4.72 -21.88 -22.74
N LEU A 529 6.05 -22.06 -22.64
CA LEU A 529 6.66 -23.39 -22.73
C LEU A 529 6.37 -24.27 -21.50
N ALA A 530 6.24 -23.68 -20.31
CA ALA A 530 5.82 -24.40 -19.11
C ALA A 530 4.38 -24.91 -19.25
N ALA A 531 3.44 -24.06 -19.66
CA ALA A 531 2.04 -24.42 -19.88
C ALA A 531 1.86 -25.53 -20.93
N LEU A 532 2.58 -25.49 -22.05
CA LEU A 532 2.54 -26.57 -23.05
C LEU A 532 3.09 -27.89 -22.51
N LYS A 533 4.15 -27.86 -21.68
CA LYS A 533 4.70 -29.06 -21.02
C LYS A 533 3.73 -29.63 -19.99
N GLU A 534 3.10 -28.75 -19.21
CA GLU A 534 2.13 -29.13 -18.18
C GLU A 534 0.82 -29.68 -18.77
N ALA A 535 0.36 -29.17 -19.92
CA ALA A 535 -0.76 -29.75 -20.64
C ALA A 535 -0.54 -31.24 -20.99
N VAL A 536 0.65 -31.58 -21.50
CA VAL A 536 1.06 -32.95 -21.82
C VAL A 536 1.20 -33.81 -20.57
N HIS A 537 1.80 -33.26 -19.51
CA HIS A 537 1.93 -33.93 -18.21
C HIS A 537 0.57 -34.28 -17.58
N HIS A 538 -0.32 -33.29 -17.43
CA HIS A 538 -1.69 -33.48 -16.91
C HIS A 538 -2.49 -34.49 -17.72
N ALA A 539 -2.40 -34.43 -19.06
CA ALA A 539 -3.09 -35.35 -19.96
C ALA A 539 -2.68 -36.82 -19.76
N HIS A 540 -1.41 -37.07 -19.43
CA HIS A 540 -0.81 -38.40 -19.27
C HIS A 540 -0.55 -38.81 -17.80
N SER A 541 -1.10 -38.07 -16.83
CA SER A 541 -1.01 -38.39 -15.41
C SER A 541 -1.55 -39.80 -15.13
N THR A 542 -0.78 -40.61 -14.39
CA THR A 542 -1.13 -41.98 -13.96
C THR A 542 -1.64 -42.03 -12.51
N LYS A 543 -1.83 -40.86 -11.88
CA LYS A 543 -2.29 -40.69 -10.51
C LYS A 543 -3.68 -41.32 -10.32
N ASN A 544 -3.81 -42.20 -9.32
CA ASN A 544 -5.01 -43.00 -9.03
C ASN A 544 -5.49 -43.91 -10.20
N GLN A 545 -4.66 -44.23 -11.19
CA GLN A 545 -5.04 -45.10 -12.33
C GLN A 545 -5.56 -46.49 -11.89
N ASP A 546 -5.03 -47.01 -10.78
CA ASP A 546 -5.46 -48.22 -10.10
C ASP A 546 -6.94 -48.18 -9.67
N LYS A 547 -7.46 -46.98 -9.37
CA LYS A 547 -8.82 -46.73 -8.86
C LYS A 547 -9.79 -46.24 -9.94
N LEU A 548 -9.39 -46.27 -11.22
CA LEU A 548 -10.23 -45.84 -12.34
C LEU A 548 -11.63 -46.50 -12.35
N ARG A 549 -11.76 -47.71 -11.80
CA ARG A 549 -13.00 -48.49 -11.69
C ARG A 549 -13.45 -48.77 -10.24
N ASP A 550 -12.90 -48.05 -9.26
CA ASP A 550 -13.34 -48.13 -7.87
C ASP A 550 -14.68 -47.39 -7.72
N ASP A 551 -15.62 -47.91 -6.94
CA ASP A 551 -16.88 -47.23 -6.62
C ASP A 551 -16.64 -45.95 -5.80
N ASN A 552 -15.52 -45.89 -5.07
CA ASN A 552 -15.12 -44.72 -4.29
C ASN A 552 -14.69 -43.54 -5.18
N TRP A 553 -15.09 -42.33 -4.80
CA TRP A 553 -14.68 -41.11 -5.49
C TRP A 553 -13.19 -40.78 -5.25
N VAL A 554 -12.43 -40.57 -6.34
CA VAL A 554 -11.04 -40.09 -6.31
C VAL A 554 -10.76 -39.13 -7.46
N PHE A 555 -9.83 -38.19 -7.25
CA PHE A 555 -9.34 -37.35 -8.33
C PHE A 555 -8.55 -38.17 -9.35
N LEU A 556 -8.99 -38.06 -10.61
CA LEU A 556 -8.31 -38.56 -11.80
C LEU A 556 -8.06 -37.35 -12.71
N GLU A 557 -6.99 -37.40 -13.48
CA GLU A 557 -6.50 -36.26 -14.28
C GLU A 557 -6.51 -36.63 -15.77
N GLY A 558 -6.68 -35.61 -16.62
CA GLY A 558 -6.50 -35.73 -18.07
C GLY A 558 -7.33 -36.83 -18.72
N LEU A 559 -6.66 -37.79 -19.37
CA LEU A 559 -7.30 -38.90 -20.07
C LEU A 559 -8.03 -39.88 -19.13
N LEU A 560 -7.54 -40.06 -17.89
CA LEU A 560 -8.18 -40.95 -16.91
C LEU A 560 -9.48 -40.34 -16.37
N CYS A 561 -9.53 -39.02 -16.21
CA CYS A 561 -10.75 -38.31 -15.89
C CYS A 561 -11.83 -38.54 -16.96
N TYR A 562 -11.47 -38.34 -18.23
CA TYR A 562 -12.36 -38.63 -19.37
C TYR A 562 -12.82 -40.10 -19.39
N ASP A 563 -11.91 -41.06 -19.15
CA ASP A 563 -12.26 -42.48 -19.09
C ASP A 563 -13.25 -42.77 -17.96
N ARG A 564 -13.11 -42.16 -16.79
CA ARG A 564 -14.09 -42.30 -15.70
C ARG A 564 -15.46 -41.76 -16.12
N TRP A 565 -15.50 -40.52 -16.59
CA TRP A 565 -16.74 -39.83 -16.97
C TRP A 565 -17.52 -40.59 -18.05
N ILE A 566 -16.82 -41.15 -19.04
CA ILE A 566 -17.43 -42.02 -20.07
C ILE A 566 -17.93 -43.32 -19.47
N ASN A 567 -17.13 -44.00 -18.64
CA ASN A 567 -17.50 -45.30 -18.07
C ASN A 567 -18.73 -45.20 -17.14
N ASP A 568 -18.82 -44.18 -16.30
CA ASP A 568 -19.95 -44.02 -15.39
C ASP A 568 -21.28 -43.93 -16.16
N PHE A 569 -21.36 -43.08 -17.19
CA PHE A 569 -22.56 -42.94 -18.03
C PHE A 569 -22.82 -44.14 -18.95
N LYS A 570 -21.78 -44.87 -19.33
CA LYS A 570 -21.91 -46.02 -20.24
C LYS A 570 -22.37 -47.30 -19.53
N ASN A 571 -21.94 -47.49 -18.29
CA ASN A 571 -22.08 -48.77 -17.59
C ASN A 571 -23.32 -48.81 -16.67
N ASP A 572 -23.80 -47.66 -16.19
CA ASP A 572 -25.04 -47.56 -15.41
C ASP A 572 -26.17 -46.85 -16.18
N SER A 573 -27.19 -47.63 -16.57
CA SER A 573 -28.39 -47.13 -17.25
C SER A 573 -29.32 -46.30 -16.36
N GLN A 574 -29.16 -46.38 -15.04
CA GLN A 574 -29.92 -45.63 -14.05
C GLN A 574 -29.15 -44.42 -13.47
N ARG A 575 -27.92 -44.17 -13.93
CA ARG A 575 -27.12 -43.04 -13.45
C ARG A 575 -27.85 -41.74 -13.71
N VAL A 576 -28.04 -40.95 -12.65
CA VAL A 576 -28.56 -39.58 -12.76
C VAL A 576 -27.39 -38.60 -12.97
N ARG A 577 -27.63 -37.52 -13.71
CA ARG A 577 -26.71 -36.38 -13.85
C ARG A 577 -26.54 -35.69 -12.48
N GLY A 578 -25.32 -35.61 -11.98
CA GLY A 578 -25.01 -34.87 -10.76
C GLY A 578 -24.71 -33.39 -11.02
N ALA A 579 -24.69 -32.59 -9.95
CA ALA A 579 -24.22 -31.20 -10.00
C ALA A 579 -22.78 -31.11 -10.54
N GLY A 580 -21.95 -32.10 -10.23
CA GLY A 580 -20.56 -32.20 -10.68
C GLY A 580 -20.43 -32.33 -12.19
N ASP A 581 -21.27 -33.14 -12.85
CA ASP A 581 -21.31 -33.25 -14.32
C ASP A 581 -21.59 -31.88 -14.96
N SER A 582 -22.58 -31.16 -14.44
CA SER A 582 -23.04 -29.88 -14.99
C SER A 582 -22.06 -28.73 -14.77
N TYR A 583 -21.41 -28.69 -13.61
CA TYR A 583 -20.39 -27.68 -13.31
C TYR A 583 -19.09 -27.96 -14.07
N CYS A 584 -18.59 -29.20 -14.03
CA CYS A 584 -17.43 -29.62 -14.82
C CYS A 584 -17.61 -29.33 -16.30
N LEU A 585 -18.76 -29.71 -16.89
CA LEU A 585 -19.02 -29.43 -18.29
C LEU A 585 -19.09 -27.92 -18.57
N GLY A 586 -19.70 -27.14 -17.67
CA GLY A 586 -19.79 -25.69 -17.76
C GLY A 586 -18.42 -25.02 -17.84
N VAL A 587 -17.48 -25.44 -17.00
CA VAL A 587 -16.10 -24.95 -17.01
C VAL A 587 -15.35 -25.44 -18.24
N TYR A 588 -15.16 -26.77 -18.38
CA TYR A 588 -14.23 -27.35 -19.36
C TYR A 588 -14.60 -27.02 -20.81
N ARG A 589 -15.89 -26.88 -21.16
CA ARG A 589 -16.30 -26.45 -22.50
C ARG A 589 -15.82 -25.04 -22.87
N THR A 590 -15.58 -24.17 -21.89
CA THR A 590 -15.10 -22.80 -22.11
C THR A 590 -13.59 -22.67 -21.97
N THR A 591 -12.97 -23.33 -20.98
CA THR A 591 -11.51 -23.31 -20.81
C THR A 591 -10.82 -24.07 -21.96
N HIS A 592 -11.34 -25.22 -22.40
CA HIS A 592 -10.77 -25.95 -23.55
C HIS A 592 -11.06 -25.24 -24.88
N ARG A 593 -12.10 -24.39 -24.96
CA ARG A 593 -12.24 -23.45 -26.10
C ARG A 593 -11.17 -22.37 -26.07
N ALA A 594 -10.78 -21.90 -24.89
CA ALA A 594 -9.69 -20.96 -24.71
C ALA A 594 -8.32 -21.55 -25.14
N ALA A 595 -8.07 -22.85 -24.92
CA ALA A 595 -6.86 -23.55 -25.42
C ALA A 595 -6.68 -23.40 -26.94
N SER A 596 -7.76 -23.53 -27.71
CA SER A 596 -7.71 -23.36 -29.17
C SER A 596 -7.19 -21.98 -29.58
N ASN A 597 -7.65 -20.93 -28.89
CA ASN A 597 -7.25 -19.56 -29.16
C ASN A 597 -5.83 -19.28 -28.66
N PHE A 598 -5.44 -19.82 -27.49
CA PHE A 598 -4.09 -19.69 -26.95
C PHE A 598 -3.04 -20.25 -27.91
N LEU A 599 -3.27 -21.48 -28.40
CA LEU A 599 -2.41 -22.13 -29.37
C LEU A 599 -2.30 -21.33 -30.68
N GLN A 600 -3.37 -20.63 -31.10
CA GLN A 600 -3.32 -19.70 -32.25
C GLN A 600 -2.52 -18.43 -31.97
N GLU A 601 -2.57 -17.88 -30.75
CA GLU A 601 -1.71 -16.76 -30.32
C GLU A 601 -0.22 -17.16 -30.23
N LEU A 602 0.07 -18.45 -30.02
CA LEU A 602 1.44 -18.98 -30.01
C LEU A 602 2.00 -19.21 -31.43
N VAL A 603 1.17 -19.50 -32.43
CA VAL A 603 1.61 -19.73 -33.84
C VAL A 603 2.62 -18.68 -34.35
N PRO A 604 2.37 -17.35 -34.28
CA PRO A 604 3.31 -16.36 -34.78
C PRO A 604 4.60 -16.25 -33.94
N LYS A 605 4.57 -16.67 -32.66
CA LYS A 605 5.73 -16.67 -31.76
C LYS A 605 6.67 -17.85 -32.00
N TYR A 606 6.14 -18.98 -32.48
CA TYR A 606 6.89 -20.23 -32.66
C TYR A 606 6.83 -20.77 -34.10
N PRO A 607 7.49 -20.11 -35.08
CA PRO A 607 7.44 -20.53 -36.49
C PRO A 607 7.76 -22.02 -36.72
N LYS A 608 8.76 -22.57 -36.02
CA LYS A 608 9.20 -23.97 -36.13
C LYS A 608 8.14 -25.01 -35.67
N ALA A 609 7.12 -24.59 -34.92
CA ALA A 609 6.01 -25.43 -34.46
C ALA A 609 4.65 -25.04 -35.09
N THR A 610 4.63 -24.18 -36.11
CA THR A 610 3.41 -23.63 -36.75
C THR A 610 2.36 -24.68 -37.11
N GLN A 611 2.78 -25.81 -37.69
CA GLN A 611 1.86 -26.85 -38.16
C GLN A 611 1.20 -27.57 -36.98
N GLN A 612 2.01 -27.92 -35.99
CA GLN A 612 1.61 -28.64 -34.78
C GLN A 612 0.68 -27.78 -33.92
N LEU A 613 1.03 -26.51 -33.68
CA LEU A 613 0.19 -25.57 -32.92
C LEU A 613 -1.17 -25.31 -33.60
N LYS A 614 -1.21 -25.15 -34.94
CA LYS A 614 -2.47 -25.04 -35.69
C LYS A 614 -3.31 -26.32 -35.63
N SER A 615 -2.67 -27.48 -35.69
CA SER A 615 -3.35 -28.79 -35.60
C SER A 615 -3.93 -29.01 -34.20
N ALA A 616 -3.15 -28.75 -33.15
CA ALA A 616 -3.58 -28.77 -31.76
C ALA A 616 -4.78 -27.83 -31.54
N ALA A 617 -4.69 -26.58 -32.01
CA ALA A 617 -5.77 -25.60 -31.89
C ALA A 617 -7.08 -26.10 -32.51
N LYS A 618 -7.02 -26.71 -33.70
CA LYS A 618 -8.18 -27.31 -34.36
C LYS A 618 -8.78 -28.47 -33.56
N HIS A 619 -7.95 -29.28 -32.91
CA HIS A 619 -8.40 -30.39 -32.08
C HIS A 619 -9.08 -29.94 -30.78
N PHE A 620 -8.54 -28.93 -30.08
CA PHE A 620 -9.20 -28.34 -28.90
C PHE A 620 -10.51 -27.59 -29.26
N ALA A 621 -10.59 -26.97 -30.44
CA ALA A 621 -11.86 -26.43 -30.94
C ALA A 621 -12.90 -27.54 -31.17
N ALA A 622 -12.52 -28.64 -31.83
CA ALA A 622 -13.42 -29.77 -32.08
C ALA A 622 -13.85 -30.49 -30.79
N GLU A 623 -13.00 -30.51 -29.76
CA GLU A 623 -13.35 -30.96 -28.41
C GLU A 623 -14.41 -30.05 -27.79
N ALA A 624 -14.16 -28.74 -27.72
CA ALA A 624 -15.11 -27.78 -27.15
C ALA A 624 -16.45 -27.77 -27.89
N ASP A 625 -16.43 -27.85 -29.23
CA ASP A 625 -17.62 -28.02 -30.08
C ASP A 625 -18.37 -29.34 -29.81
N THR A 626 -17.74 -30.32 -29.16
CA THR A 626 -18.35 -31.59 -28.76
C THR A 626 -18.87 -31.53 -27.33
N LEU A 627 -18.13 -30.88 -26.41
CA LEU A 627 -18.59 -30.57 -25.05
C LEU A 627 -19.82 -29.64 -25.07
N ASP A 628 -19.88 -28.68 -25.99
CA ASP A 628 -21.08 -27.86 -26.23
C ASP A 628 -22.32 -28.70 -26.57
N LYS A 629 -22.15 -29.83 -27.27
CA LYS A 629 -23.24 -30.78 -27.59
C LYS A 629 -23.60 -31.68 -26.40
N CYS A 630 -22.73 -31.81 -25.39
CA CYS A 630 -23.10 -32.49 -24.14
C CYS A 630 -24.07 -31.65 -23.28
N VAL A 631 -24.26 -30.35 -23.56
CA VAL A 631 -25.10 -29.47 -22.73
C VAL A 631 -26.58 -29.90 -22.71
N GLU A 632 -27.09 -30.50 -23.79
CA GLU A 632 -28.45 -31.08 -23.82
C GLU A 632 -28.62 -32.32 -22.90
N PHE A 633 -27.54 -32.95 -22.46
CA PHE A 633 -27.56 -34.18 -21.62
C PHE A 633 -27.04 -33.97 -20.20
N LEU A 634 -26.06 -33.08 -20.05
CA LEU A 634 -25.25 -32.90 -18.85
C LEU A 634 -25.29 -31.46 -18.31
N GLY A 635 -25.86 -30.50 -19.03
CA GLY A 635 -26.00 -29.13 -18.55
C GLY A 635 -27.06 -28.98 -17.46
N TRP A 636 -27.01 -27.87 -16.71
CA TRP A 636 -27.96 -27.55 -15.62
C TRP A 636 -29.45 -27.51 -16.04
N LYS A 637 -29.74 -27.36 -17.35
CA LYS A 637 -31.09 -27.36 -17.91
C LYS A 637 -31.47 -28.67 -18.61
N SER A 638 -30.61 -29.69 -18.56
CA SER A 638 -30.93 -31.05 -19.02
C SER A 638 -31.99 -31.67 -18.12
N PRO A 639 -32.94 -32.46 -18.66
CA PRO A 639 -33.93 -33.19 -17.86
C PRO A 639 -33.30 -34.00 -16.72
N GLU A 640 -34.04 -34.13 -15.62
CA GLU A 640 -33.60 -34.85 -14.42
C GLU A 640 -34.06 -36.33 -14.44
N GLY A 641 -33.68 -37.08 -13.41
CA GLY A 641 -33.96 -38.53 -13.31
C GLY A 641 -33.10 -39.41 -14.23
N PRO A 642 -33.25 -40.75 -14.12
CA PRO A 642 -32.52 -41.72 -14.94
C PRO A 642 -33.02 -41.74 -16.39
N ASP A 643 -32.11 -41.90 -17.35
CA ASP A 643 -32.43 -41.91 -18.78
C ASP A 643 -31.32 -42.61 -19.58
N ALA A 644 -31.59 -43.84 -20.02
CA ALA A 644 -30.60 -44.67 -20.66
C ALA A 644 -30.18 -44.18 -22.07
N GLU A 645 -31.07 -43.50 -22.82
CA GLU A 645 -30.71 -42.94 -24.13
C GLU A 645 -29.82 -41.71 -23.95
N ARG A 646 -30.19 -40.81 -23.03
CA ARG A 646 -29.42 -39.61 -22.71
C ARG A 646 -28.04 -39.95 -22.14
N ASN A 647 -27.96 -40.97 -21.27
CA ASN A 647 -26.69 -41.49 -20.75
C ASN A 647 -25.81 -42.06 -21.87
N ALA A 648 -26.38 -42.85 -22.79
CA ALA A 648 -25.65 -43.37 -23.95
C ALA A 648 -25.15 -42.25 -24.89
N ARG A 649 -25.98 -41.25 -25.19
CA ARG A 649 -25.62 -40.06 -25.98
C ARG A 649 -24.55 -39.20 -25.31
N ALA A 650 -24.61 -39.04 -23.98
CA ALA A 650 -23.57 -38.37 -23.20
C ALA A 650 -22.23 -39.11 -23.29
N ALA A 651 -22.21 -40.42 -23.04
CA ALA A 651 -21.01 -41.25 -23.16
C ALA A 651 -20.42 -41.25 -24.60
N GLU A 652 -21.27 -41.20 -25.64
CA GLU A 652 -20.85 -41.08 -27.04
C GLU A 652 -20.13 -39.75 -27.32
N ARG A 653 -20.70 -38.61 -26.90
CA ARG A 653 -20.09 -37.29 -27.07
C ARG A 653 -18.84 -37.10 -26.22
N LEU A 654 -18.85 -37.54 -24.96
CA LEU A 654 -17.63 -37.53 -24.11
C LEU A 654 -16.51 -38.37 -24.74
N SER A 655 -16.84 -39.51 -25.37
CA SER A 655 -15.86 -40.32 -26.12
C SER A 655 -15.31 -39.61 -27.36
N GLN A 656 -16.05 -38.70 -27.99
CA GLN A 656 -15.62 -37.88 -29.11
C GLN A 656 -14.79 -36.66 -28.66
N ALA A 657 -15.15 -36.05 -27.54
CA ALA A 657 -14.38 -35.00 -26.88
C ALA A 657 -12.99 -35.53 -26.44
N ARG A 658 -12.95 -36.65 -25.69
CA ARG A 658 -11.70 -37.32 -25.29
C ARG A 658 -10.77 -37.61 -26.47
N LYS A 659 -11.30 -38.10 -27.60
CA LYS A 659 -10.51 -38.36 -28.82
C LYS A 659 -9.88 -37.07 -29.36
N SER A 660 -10.65 -35.99 -29.38
CA SER A 660 -10.19 -34.68 -29.83
C SER A 660 -9.13 -34.09 -28.90
N TYR A 661 -9.36 -34.14 -27.58
CA TYR A 661 -8.35 -33.82 -26.54
C TYR A 661 -7.06 -34.60 -26.75
N THR A 662 -7.15 -35.93 -26.91
CA THR A 662 -5.99 -36.82 -27.14
C THR A 662 -5.19 -36.37 -28.36
N SER A 663 -5.86 -36.04 -29.47
CA SER A 663 -5.20 -35.52 -30.67
C SER A 663 -4.57 -34.14 -30.47
N GLY A 664 -5.22 -33.24 -29.70
CA GLY A 664 -4.68 -31.94 -29.35
C GLY A 664 -3.40 -32.03 -28.53
N ILE A 665 -3.40 -32.87 -27.50
CA ILE A 665 -2.22 -33.16 -26.65
C ILE A 665 -1.08 -33.76 -27.46
N ASN A 666 -1.36 -34.75 -28.32
CA ASN A 666 -0.34 -35.35 -29.19
C ASN A 666 0.32 -34.32 -30.12
N GLU A 667 -0.42 -33.30 -30.57
CA GLU A 667 0.14 -32.21 -31.36
C GLU A 667 0.96 -31.21 -30.53
N ILE A 668 0.57 -30.94 -29.27
CA ILE A 668 1.42 -30.16 -28.35
C ILE A 668 2.73 -30.90 -28.07
N GLU A 669 2.69 -32.22 -27.86
CA GLU A 669 3.89 -33.04 -27.66
C GLU A 669 4.82 -33.00 -28.89
N ARG A 670 4.25 -33.01 -30.11
CA ARG A 670 5.00 -32.77 -31.36
C ARG A 670 5.53 -31.35 -31.48
N ALA A 671 4.79 -30.34 -31.04
CA ALA A 671 5.23 -28.93 -31.04
C ALA A 671 6.46 -28.75 -30.13
N LEU A 672 6.40 -29.28 -28.90
CA LEU A 672 7.52 -29.23 -27.94
C LEU A 672 8.79 -29.90 -28.50
N LYS A 673 8.66 -31.08 -29.12
CA LYS A 673 9.79 -31.78 -29.76
C LYS A 673 10.41 -30.96 -30.89
N ALA A 674 9.62 -30.23 -31.68
CA ALA A 674 10.12 -29.34 -32.73
C ALA A 674 10.83 -28.08 -32.18
N LEU A 675 10.51 -27.66 -30.95
CA LEU A 675 11.12 -26.49 -30.29
C LEU A 675 12.41 -26.85 -29.53
N ASP A 676 12.42 -27.95 -28.78
CA ASP A 676 13.61 -28.36 -28.02
C ASP A 676 14.73 -28.92 -28.94
N ALA A 677 14.39 -29.48 -30.12
CA ALA A 677 15.38 -29.86 -31.14
C ALA A 677 16.28 -28.68 -31.57
N ASN A 678 15.70 -27.48 -31.70
CA ASN A 678 16.41 -26.29 -32.15
C ASN A 678 17.48 -25.80 -31.17
N LYS A 679 17.29 -25.96 -29.86
CA LYS A 679 18.30 -25.61 -28.86
C LYS A 679 19.60 -26.41 -29.03
N SER A 680 19.51 -27.57 -29.67
CA SER A 680 20.67 -28.42 -29.99
C SER A 680 21.41 -27.98 -31.26
N GLU A 681 20.82 -27.08 -32.05
CA GLU A 681 21.40 -26.50 -33.28
C GLU A 681 21.92 -25.07 -33.03
N GLU A 682 21.24 -24.27 -32.20
CA GLU A 682 21.67 -22.92 -31.80
C GLU A 682 22.79 -22.91 -30.72
N GLN A 683 23.16 -24.09 -30.19
CA GLN A 683 24.28 -24.29 -29.26
C GLN A 683 25.48 -25.01 -29.92
N ARG A 684 25.55 -25.02 -31.26
CA ARG A 684 26.62 -25.64 -32.07
C ARG A 684 27.25 -24.68 -33.06
#